data_AF-A0A7C5IPX4-F1
#
_entry.id   AF-A0A7C5IPX4-F1
#
_cell.length_a   1.000
_cell.length_b   1.000
_cell.length_c   1.000
_cell.angle_alpha   90.00
_cell.angle_beta   90.00
_cell.angle_gamma   90.00
#
_symmetry.space_group_name_H-M   'P 1'
#
loop_
_entity.id
_entity.type
_entity.pdbx_description
1 polymer ?
#
loop_
_entity_poly.entity_id
_entity_poly.type
_entity_poly.pdbx_seq_one_letter_code
_entity_poly.pdbx_strand_id
1 'polypeptide(L)'
;RQCDLIAAAHPDWNDEQIYQYARKIVSGELEAITYEEWLPSMGIQLEPYTGYKDDVNPQIMNVFSAAAYRLGHTQLSSEIKRYNAAGQVMPEGNLLLRDAFFNPLEVRNMGLDPYIRGMGVQKEQMLDAKLVHDVRNFLFGEPGQGGLDLASVNIQRGRERGLPDYNAVRVDFGLPHISFFQGINDDPDVFNPLIVAYDGNINIIDPWVGLLSEKALPNSIFGETLTKIMTLQFTALRDGDRFYYENDPILTPEEKDAIKNTRFRDIIMENSGVTIMQENVFTAMPMDEICNALFVSLSGNIHTEAGDNVGDVSVTVLNDDQNYEGSTDEDGNFSFEDVPGCGTEGLQLSKNVNFLNGVTTFDLILIQKHILGIQPFTSPYKILASDVDRSGSISTFDLIRLRQAILGLITEFPNNESWLFVPANFTFEEPLLILNGSWETNDQFNGLLSVDYTEDFIAVKVGDVNNSASTATSGISVERVGTSPLQLNIGNESMEEGQVYQTELSVDFPSEVLGYQFALSYNPELIEIVNVEARNNFSSDYVAVHPSEVLVSWNTATPKRLNNQVVLNVVIKAKADVVLADAIQLNNRTFANQVYDGNLHIGDVNLGFNGAMVQDFYVGQNEPNPFTAATTIHYYLPEDGVVNRVLTDATGREIAAQSQIESAGTQSWQLKKSDLPASGVYFYKITFGDKVISKRFVLQ
;
A
#
# COMPACT_ATOMS: atom_id res chain seq x y z
N ARG A 1 19.49 -22.89 16.33
CA ARG A 1 18.03 -22.77 16.38
C ARG A 1 17.41 -23.57 17.53
N GLN A 2 17.26 -24.90 17.45
CA GLN A 2 16.59 -25.66 18.53
C GLN A 2 17.24 -25.46 19.91
N CYS A 3 18.57 -25.51 20.00
CA CYS A 3 19.27 -25.20 21.25
C CYS A 3 18.94 -23.80 21.79
N ASP A 4 18.78 -22.80 20.92
CA ASP A 4 18.49 -21.42 21.32
C ASP A 4 17.05 -21.29 21.85
N LEU A 5 16.09 -21.95 21.19
CA LEU A 5 14.70 -22.01 21.65
C LEU A 5 14.59 -22.69 23.02
N ILE A 6 15.29 -23.81 23.20
CA ILE A 6 15.32 -24.56 24.47
C ILE A 6 16.01 -23.73 25.56
N ALA A 7 17.14 -23.08 25.26
CA ALA A 7 17.84 -22.22 26.22
C ALA A 7 16.97 -21.04 26.68
N ALA A 8 16.17 -20.47 25.78
CA ALA A 8 15.22 -19.41 26.11
C ALA A 8 14.05 -19.91 26.99
N ALA A 9 13.53 -21.11 26.71
CA ALA A 9 12.46 -21.74 27.49
C ALA A 9 12.94 -22.29 28.83
N HIS A 10 14.20 -22.71 28.92
CA HIS A 10 14.83 -23.30 30.11
C HIS A 10 16.17 -22.62 30.46
N PRO A 11 16.14 -21.37 30.98
CA PRO A 11 17.35 -20.59 31.26
C PRO A 11 18.28 -21.19 32.35
N ASP A 12 17.77 -22.14 33.13
CA ASP A 12 18.48 -22.83 34.21
C ASP A 12 19.20 -24.11 33.77
N TRP A 13 18.97 -24.57 32.52
CA TRP A 13 19.63 -25.76 31.98
C TRP A 13 21.08 -25.48 31.58
N ASN A 14 21.93 -26.49 31.74
CA ASN A 14 23.30 -26.45 31.24
C ASN A 14 23.41 -26.88 29.76
N ASP A 15 24.60 -26.68 29.19
CA ASP A 15 24.92 -27.02 27.80
C ASP A 15 24.59 -28.49 27.42
N GLU A 16 24.94 -29.45 28.27
CA GLU A 16 24.66 -30.87 28.01
C GLU A 16 23.16 -31.17 27.99
N GLN A 17 22.40 -30.57 28.90
CA GLN A 17 20.93 -30.74 28.94
C GLN A 17 20.29 -30.15 27.68
N ILE A 18 20.69 -28.94 27.29
CA ILE A 18 20.20 -28.27 26.08
C ILE A 18 20.56 -29.10 24.84
N TYR A 19 21.81 -29.53 24.71
CA TYR A 19 22.27 -30.32 23.57
C TYR A 19 21.50 -31.64 23.43
N GLN A 20 21.39 -32.43 24.51
CA GLN A 20 20.72 -33.73 24.42
C GLN A 20 19.22 -33.59 24.14
N TYR A 21 18.58 -32.55 24.68
CA TYR A 21 17.16 -32.31 24.43
C TYR A 21 16.93 -31.85 22.99
N ALA A 22 17.71 -30.90 22.49
CA ALA A 22 17.67 -30.46 21.10
C ALA A 22 17.94 -31.63 20.14
N ARG A 23 18.95 -32.45 20.44
CA ARG A 23 19.27 -33.66 19.67
C ARG A 23 18.09 -34.63 19.62
N LYS A 24 17.33 -34.79 20.71
CA LYS A 24 16.17 -35.66 20.76
C LYS A 24 15.04 -35.15 19.87
N ILE A 25 14.74 -33.85 19.92
CA ILE A 25 13.75 -33.22 19.03
C ILE A 25 14.16 -33.41 17.55
N VAL A 26 15.39 -33.03 17.19
CA VAL A 26 15.88 -33.15 15.80
C VAL A 26 15.89 -34.60 15.32
N SER A 27 16.21 -35.56 16.20
CA SER A 27 16.14 -36.99 15.85
C SER A 27 14.69 -37.42 15.60
N GLY A 28 13.74 -36.94 16.41
CA GLY A 28 12.32 -37.20 16.20
C GLY A 28 11.79 -36.56 14.92
N GLU A 29 12.17 -35.32 14.59
CA GLU A 29 11.84 -34.66 13.32
C GLU A 29 12.35 -35.50 12.13
N LEU A 30 13.60 -35.98 12.19
CA LEU A 30 14.17 -36.84 11.15
C LEU A 30 13.39 -38.16 11.00
N GLU A 31 13.01 -38.79 12.10
CA GLU A 31 12.19 -39.99 12.11
C GLU A 31 10.81 -39.71 11.50
N ALA A 32 10.09 -38.71 11.99
CA ALA A 32 8.76 -38.34 11.50
C ALA A 32 8.79 -38.06 9.99
N ILE A 33 9.72 -37.23 9.50
CA ILE A 33 9.89 -36.94 8.07
C ILE A 33 10.15 -38.24 7.28
N THR A 34 10.99 -39.14 7.80
CA THR A 34 11.31 -40.40 7.11
C THR A 34 10.08 -41.29 6.96
N TYR A 35 9.30 -41.46 8.04
CA TYR A 35 8.18 -42.40 8.07
C TYR A 35 6.86 -41.83 7.53
N GLU A 36 6.63 -40.52 7.68
CA GLU A 36 5.38 -39.86 7.31
C GLU A 36 5.44 -39.17 5.94
N GLU A 37 6.62 -38.81 5.44
CA GLU A 37 6.77 -38.10 4.15
C GLU A 37 7.61 -38.90 3.13
N TRP A 38 8.84 -39.27 3.47
CA TRP A 38 9.80 -39.83 2.50
C TRP A 38 9.48 -41.28 2.09
N LEU A 39 9.15 -42.16 3.03
CA LEU A 39 8.74 -43.54 2.69
C LEU A 39 7.43 -43.56 1.87
N PRO A 40 6.36 -42.83 2.25
CA PRO A 40 5.14 -42.76 1.47
C PRO A 40 5.34 -42.18 0.07
N SER A 41 6.22 -41.19 -0.13
CA SER A 41 6.47 -40.60 -1.46
C SER A 41 7.02 -41.61 -2.48
N MET A 42 7.68 -42.67 -1.99
CA MET A 42 8.18 -43.78 -2.81
C MET A 42 7.20 -44.97 -2.90
N GLY A 43 6.03 -44.88 -2.27
CA GLY A 43 5.02 -45.93 -2.25
C GLY A 43 5.19 -46.99 -1.14
N ILE A 44 5.95 -46.69 -0.09
CA ILE A 44 6.02 -47.53 1.12
C ILE A 44 5.10 -46.95 2.19
N GLN A 45 3.96 -47.60 2.38
CA GLN A 45 3.07 -47.33 3.51
C GLN A 45 3.28 -48.40 4.59
N LEU A 46 3.70 -47.98 5.80
CA LEU A 46 3.79 -48.88 6.95
C LEU A 46 2.47 -48.89 7.72
N GLU A 47 2.22 -50.00 8.42
CA GLU A 47 1.12 -50.07 9.38
C GLU A 47 1.33 -49.07 10.53
N PRO A 48 0.24 -48.56 11.15
CA PRO A 48 0.33 -47.65 12.29
C PRO A 48 1.23 -48.20 13.39
N TYR A 49 1.98 -47.31 14.03
CA TYR A 49 2.85 -47.70 15.14
C TYR A 49 2.02 -48.23 16.32
N THR A 50 2.47 -49.34 16.92
CA THR A 50 1.77 -50.02 18.02
C THR A 50 2.57 -50.03 19.33
N GLY A 51 3.69 -49.30 19.36
CA GLY A 51 4.61 -49.26 20.48
C GLY A 51 5.88 -50.08 20.24
N TYR A 52 6.87 -49.85 21.11
CA TYR A 52 8.17 -50.50 21.09
C TYR A 52 8.06 -52.00 21.40
N LYS A 53 8.85 -52.80 20.68
CA LYS A 53 8.91 -54.26 20.79
C LYS A 53 10.35 -54.69 21.05
N ASP A 54 10.61 -55.25 22.22
CA ASP A 54 11.95 -55.66 22.66
C ASP A 54 12.44 -56.96 22.02
N ASP A 55 11.54 -57.71 21.37
CA ASP A 55 11.82 -58.94 20.63
C ASP A 55 12.10 -58.72 19.13
N VAL A 56 11.93 -57.49 18.63
CA VAL A 56 12.27 -57.10 17.25
C VAL A 56 13.77 -56.83 17.15
N ASN A 57 14.41 -57.36 16.11
CA ASN A 57 15.82 -57.07 15.81
C ASN A 57 15.94 -55.90 14.82
N PRO A 58 16.37 -54.70 15.25
CA PRO A 58 16.49 -53.52 14.38
C PRO A 58 17.79 -53.48 13.58
N GLN A 59 18.64 -54.51 13.63
CA GLN A 59 19.89 -54.52 12.88
C GLN A 59 19.65 -54.37 11.36
N ILE A 60 20.53 -53.61 10.72
CA ILE A 60 20.49 -53.43 9.26
C ILE A 60 20.80 -54.77 8.58
N MET A 61 19.88 -55.26 7.76
CA MET A 61 20.05 -56.46 6.97
C MET A 61 21.23 -56.29 5.99
N ASN A 62 22.01 -57.35 5.79
CA ASN A 62 23.13 -57.31 4.85
C ASN A 62 22.64 -56.96 3.43
N VAL A 63 21.55 -57.58 2.97
CA VAL A 63 20.94 -57.29 1.66
C VAL A 63 20.43 -55.85 1.56
N PHE A 64 19.96 -55.26 2.67
CA PHE A 64 19.51 -53.87 2.69
C PHE A 64 20.67 -52.91 2.40
N SER A 65 21.76 -52.99 3.17
CA SER A 65 22.91 -52.09 3.01
C SER A 65 23.79 -52.37 1.77
N ALA A 66 23.89 -53.64 1.36
CA ALA A 66 24.77 -54.04 0.27
C ALA A 66 24.08 -54.01 -1.11
N ALA A 67 22.74 -54.00 -1.16
CA ALA A 67 21.98 -53.93 -2.41
C ALA A 67 20.79 -52.95 -2.32
N ALA A 68 19.76 -53.25 -1.52
CA ALA A 68 18.46 -52.58 -1.62
C ALA A 68 18.53 -51.05 -1.45
N TYR A 69 19.22 -50.57 -0.41
CA TYR A 69 19.31 -49.13 -0.09
C TYR A 69 20.33 -48.35 -0.95
N ARG A 70 20.82 -48.97 -2.03
CA ARG A 70 21.64 -48.33 -3.08
C ARG A 70 20.81 -47.89 -4.28
N LEU A 71 19.49 -48.00 -4.17
CA LEU A 71 18.49 -47.60 -5.16
C LEU A 71 18.67 -46.14 -5.58
N GLY A 72 19.03 -45.24 -4.66
CA GLY A 72 19.23 -43.82 -4.94
C GLY A 72 20.28 -43.53 -6.01
N HIS A 73 21.19 -44.46 -6.30
CA HIS A 73 22.22 -44.28 -7.33
C HIS A 73 21.67 -44.23 -8.77
N THR A 74 20.52 -44.85 -9.06
CA THR A 74 19.86 -44.75 -10.38
C THR A 74 18.98 -43.50 -10.49
N GLN A 75 18.56 -42.91 -9.37
CA GLN A 75 17.70 -41.72 -9.34
C GLN A 75 18.48 -40.40 -9.52
N LEU A 76 19.82 -40.46 -9.50
CA LEU A 76 20.69 -39.29 -9.67
C LEU A 76 20.57 -38.68 -11.06
N SER A 77 20.48 -37.35 -11.12
CA SER A 77 20.53 -36.57 -12.36
C SER A 77 21.95 -36.09 -12.67
N SER A 78 22.28 -35.95 -13.96
CA SER A 78 23.58 -35.42 -14.40
C SER A 78 23.80 -33.94 -14.09
N GLU A 79 22.73 -33.19 -13.86
CA GLU A 79 22.77 -31.77 -13.51
C GLU A 79 22.14 -31.54 -12.13
N ILE A 80 22.70 -30.60 -11.38
CA ILE A 80 22.16 -30.07 -10.13
C ILE A 80 21.64 -28.67 -10.46
N LYS A 81 20.32 -28.51 -10.36
CA LYS A 81 19.66 -27.24 -10.66
C LYS A 81 20.00 -26.16 -9.62
N ARG A 82 20.19 -24.91 -10.08
CA ARG A 82 20.47 -23.76 -9.22
C ARG A 82 19.55 -22.60 -9.57
N TYR A 83 18.70 -22.19 -8.63
CA TYR A 83 17.62 -21.22 -8.87
C TYR A 83 17.68 -20.03 -7.91
N ASN A 84 17.49 -18.82 -8.43
CA ASN A 84 17.35 -17.62 -7.60
C ASN A 84 15.96 -17.56 -6.93
N ALA A 85 15.70 -16.52 -6.12
CA ALA A 85 14.42 -16.37 -5.42
C ALA A 85 13.24 -16.15 -6.38
N ALA A 86 13.49 -15.60 -7.56
CA ALA A 86 12.50 -15.38 -8.61
C ALA A 86 12.24 -16.62 -9.49
N GLY A 87 12.79 -17.79 -9.15
CA GLY A 87 12.56 -19.01 -9.92
C GLY A 87 13.34 -19.10 -11.24
N GLN A 88 14.35 -18.24 -11.43
CA GLN A 88 15.20 -18.25 -12.63
C GLN A 88 16.49 -19.02 -12.35
N VAL A 89 17.05 -19.64 -13.39
CA VAL A 89 18.37 -20.27 -13.30
C VAL A 89 19.41 -19.23 -12.90
N MET A 90 20.28 -19.56 -11.95
CA MET A 90 21.37 -18.70 -11.52
C MET A 90 22.24 -18.26 -12.71
N PRO A 91 22.80 -17.04 -12.73
CA PRO A 91 23.66 -16.57 -13.82
C PRO A 91 24.86 -17.48 -14.12
N GLU A 92 25.37 -18.20 -13.11
CA GLU A 92 26.42 -19.19 -13.21
C GLU A 92 25.98 -20.51 -13.88
N GLY A 93 24.69 -20.66 -14.20
CA GLY A 93 24.08 -21.85 -14.82
C GLY A 93 23.77 -22.97 -13.82
N ASN A 94 23.49 -24.18 -14.31
CA ASN A 94 23.40 -25.38 -13.47
C ASN A 94 24.78 -26.03 -13.28
N LEU A 95 24.95 -26.86 -12.24
CA LEU A 95 26.20 -27.56 -11.96
C LEU A 95 26.12 -29.01 -12.45
N LEU A 96 27.14 -29.51 -13.14
CA LEU A 96 27.21 -30.93 -13.49
C LEU A 96 27.53 -31.76 -12.24
N LEU A 97 26.86 -32.90 -12.07
CA LEU A 97 27.05 -33.78 -10.90
C LEU A 97 28.51 -34.22 -10.74
N ARG A 98 29.19 -34.52 -11.86
CA ARG A 98 30.61 -34.93 -11.85
C ARG A 98 31.54 -33.86 -11.26
N ASP A 99 31.18 -32.57 -11.40
CA ASP A 99 31.99 -31.43 -10.94
C ASP A 99 31.62 -31.03 -9.50
N ALA A 100 30.56 -31.62 -8.94
CA ALA A 100 30.08 -31.34 -7.60
C ALA A 100 30.76 -32.21 -6.52
N PHE A 101 31.28 -33.39 -6.89
CA PHE A 101 31.88 -34.31 -5.93
C PHE A 101 33.07 -33.66 -5.21
N PHE A 102 33.00 -33.63 -3.87
CA PHE A 102 34.03 -33.06 -2.99
C PHE A 102 34.41 -31.60 -3.28
N ASN A 103 33.48 -30.81 -3.82
CA ASN A 103 33.69 -29.40 -4.15
C ASN A 103 32.93 -28.46 -3.19
N PRO A 104 33.44 -28.21 -1.97
CA PRO A 104 32.79 -27.31 -1.01
C PRO A 104 32.84 -25.83 -1.43
N LEU A 105 33.63 -25.47 -2.46
CA LEU A 105 33.74 -24.09 -2.93
C LEU A 105 32.44 -23.61 -3.57
N GLU A 106 31.70 -24.51 -4.22
CA GLU A 106 30.38 -24.23 -4.79
C GLU A 106 29.42 -23.69 -3.71
N VAL A 107 29.28 -24.42 -2.60
CA VAL A 107 28.41 -24.02 -1.48
C VAL A 107 28.96 -22.79 -0.77
N ARG A 108 30.28 -22.70 -0.54
CA ARG A 108 30.88 -21.55 0.16
C ARG A 108 30.67 -20.23 -0.59
N ASN A 109 30.71 -20.26 -1.91
CA ASN A 109 30.63 -19.06 -2.73
C ASN A 109 29.17 -18.66 -3.03
N MET A 110 28.27 -19.63 -3.21
CA MET A 110 26.88 -19.37 -3.63
C MET A 110 25.85 -19.49 -2.49
N GLY A 111 26.21 -20.13 -1.38
CA GLY A 111 25.26 -20.54 -0.34
C GLY A 111 24.48 -21.80 -0.73
N LEU A 112 23.55 -22.22 0.14
CA LEU A 112 22.73 -23.43 -0.08
C LEU A 112 21.40 -23.13 -0.77
N ASP A 113 20.83 -21.95 -0.57
CA ASP A 113 19.46 -21.62 -1.02
C ASP A 113 19.23 -21.91 -2.51
N PRO A 114 20.16 -21.58 -3.44
CA PRO A 114 19.91 -21.87 -4.85
C PRO A 114 19.82 -23.36 -5.17
N TYR A 115 20.57 -24.19 -4.45
CA TYR A 115 20.55 -25.64 -4.58
C TYR A 115 19.27 -26.22 -3.96
N ILE A 116 18.84 -25.70 -2.81
CA ILE A 116 17.60 -26.11 -2.14
C ILE A 116 16.39 -25.84 -3.04
N ARG A 117 16.26 -24.63 -3.60
CA ARG A 117 15.21 -24.31 -4.59
C ARG A 117 15.29 -25.22 -5.81
N GLY A 118 16.51 -25.46 -6.31
CA GLY A 118 16.77 -26.37 -7.41
C GLY A 118 16.28 -27.80 -7.14
N MET A 119 16.56 -28.35 -5.95
CA MET A 119 16.08 -29.67 -5.53
C MET A 119 14.56 -29.73 -5.44
N GLY A 120 13.91 -28.66 -4.98
CA GLY A 120 12.45 -28.59 -4.93
C GLY A 120 11.76 -28.68 -6.30
N VAL A 121 12.40 -28.17 -7.36
CA VAL A 121 11.82 -28.17 -8.73
C VAL A 121 12.35 -29.31 -9.61
N GLN A 122 13.40 -30.02 -9.18
CA GLN A 122 14.06 -31.03 -9.98
C GLN A 122 13.42 -32.40 -9.81
N LYS A 123 12.94 -32.98 -10.92
CA LYS A 123 12.53 -34.39 -10.95
C LYS A 123 13.77 -35.29 -10.91
N GLU A 124 13.73 -36.31 -10.06
CA GLU A 124 14.73 -37.38 -10.05
C GLU A 124 14.62 -38.27 -11.31
N GLN A 125 15.67 -39.05 -11.58
CA GLN A 125 15.61 -40.08 -12.61
C GLN A 125 14.74 -41.26 -12.15
N MET A 126 14.27 -42.06 -13.09
CA MET A 126 13.51 -43.26 -12.76
C MET A 126 14.37 -44.28 -12.00
N LEU A 127 13.72 -45.04 -11.12
CA LEU A 127 14.33 -46.22 -10.55
C LEU A 127 14.35 -47.33 -11.61
N ASP A 128 15.49 -47.54 -12.27
CA ASP A 128 15.68 -48.62 -13.22
C ASP A 128 17.13 -49.16 -13.19
N ALA A 129 17.44 -50.11 -14.09
CA ALA A 129 18.77 -50.70 -14.19
C ALA A 129 19.78 -49.82 -14.96
N LYS A 130 19.53 -48.50 -15.10
CA LYS A 130 20.40 -47.55 -15.82
C LYS A 130 20.98 -46.54 -14.84
N LEU A 131 22.13 -45.98 -15.20
CA LEU A 131 22.80 -44.95 -14.41
C LEU A 131 23.31 -43.85 -15.33
N VAL A 132 23.19 -42.61 -14.88
CA VAL A 132 23.77 -41.46 -15.57
C VAL A 132 25.27 -41.62 -15.73
N HIS A 133 25.82 -41.05 -16.80
CA HIS A 133 27.22 -41.22 -17.15
C HIS A 133 28.17 -40.73 -16.05
N ASP A 134 27.78 -39.70 -15.32
CA ASP A 134 28.54 -39.04 -14.25
C ASP A 134 28.93 -40.01 -13.13
N VAL A 135 28.05 -40.95 -12.76
CA VAL A 135 28.36 -41.96 -11.73
C VAL A 135 28.77 -43.32 -12.31
N ARG A 136 28.43 -43.61 -13.57
CA ARG A 136 28.82 -44.86 -14.23
C ARG A 136 30.24 -44.85 -14.82
N ASN A 137 30.77 -43.69 -15.19
CA ASN A 137 32.09 -43.59 -15.85
C ASN A 137 33.06 -42.61 -15.17
N PHE A 138 32.55 -41.73 -14.29
CA PHE A 138 33.32 -40.61 -13.73
C PHE A 138 33.24 -40.52 -12.19
N LEU A 139 32.83 -41.59 -11.51
CA LEU A 139 32.71 -41.57 -10.05
C LEU A 139 34.08 -41.33 -9.40
N PHE A 140 34.24 -40.19 -8.73
CA PHE A 140 35.45 -39.78 -7.97
C PHE A 140 36.74 -39.57 -8.80
N GLY A 141 36.62 -39.17 -10.07
CA GLY A 141 37.76 -38.75 -10.88
C GLY A 141 37.87 -37.24 -11.02
N GLU A 142 39.08 -36.68 -10.92
CA GLU A 142 39.36 -35.30 -11.38
C GLU A 142 38.95 -35.16 -12.87
N PRO A 143 38.43 -33.99 -13.30
CA PRO A 143 38.02 -33.76 -14.69
C PRO A 143 39.11 -34.20 -15.68
N GLY A 144 38.78 -35.19 -16.53
CA GLY A 144 39.68 -35.73 -17.56
C GLY A 144 40.67 -36.81 -17.12
N GLN A 145 40.68 -37.24 -15.84
CA GLN A 145 41.55 -38.34 -15.36
C GLN A 145 40.88 -39.74 -15.39
N GLY A 146 39.59 -39.80 -15.74
CA GLY A 146 38.76 -41.01 -15.65
C GLY A 146 38.27 -41.25 -14.21
N GLY A 147 37.12 -41.90 -14.05
CA GLY A 147 36.55 -42.24 -12.74
C GLY A 147 36.16 -43.70 -12.60
N LEU A 148 35.72 -44.07 -11.40
CA LEU A 148 35.16 -45.40 -11.11
C LEU A 148 33.77 -45.55 -11.74
N ASP A 149 33.34 -46.80 -11.88
CA ASP A 149 31.98 -47.17 -12.25
C ASP A 149 31.21 -47.59 -10.99
N LEU A 150 30.27 -46.75 -10.56
CA LEU A 150 29.45 -46.99 -9.37
C LEU A 150 28.61 -48.27 -9.48
N ALA A 151 28.11 -48.61 -10.67
CA ALA A 151 27.31 -49.81 -10.89
C ALA A 151 28.18 -51.06 -10.69
N SER A 152 29.37 -51.07 -11.30
CA SER A 152 30.36 -52.14 -11.11
C SER A 152 30.78 -52.28 -9.63
N VAL A 153 30.94 -51.16 -8.92
CA VAL A 153 31.25 -51.16 -7.47
C VAL A 153 30.10 -51.74 -6.65
N ASN A 154 28.84 -51.41 -6.96
CA ASN A 154 27.67 -51.96 -6.25
C ASN A 154 27.55 -53.47 -6.43
N ILE A 155 27.69 -53.96 -7.68
CA ILE A 155 27.66 -55.39 -7.99
C ILE A 155 28.79 -56.12 -7.25
N GLN A 156 30.02 -55.63 -7.35
CA GLN A 156 31.16 -56.24 -6.67
C GLN A 156 31.03 -56.18 -5.15
N ARG A 157 30.40 -55.12 -4.61
CA ARG A 157 30.13 -55.03 -3.18
C ARG A 157 29.12 -56.08 -2.72
N GLY A 158 28.06 -56.33 -3.49
CA GLY A 158 27.11 -57.41 -3.19
C GLY A 158 27.80 -58.77 -3.13
N ARG A 159 28.70 -59.04 -4.09
CA ARG A 159 29.50 -60.28 -4.14
C ARG A 159 30.49 -60.39 -2.98
N GLU A 160 31.21 -59.31 -2.66
CA GLU A 160 32.13 -59.23 -1.53
C GLU A 160 31.42 -59.49 -0.19
N ARG A 161 30.22 -58.94 -0.04
CA ARG A 161 29.37 -59.13 1.14
C ARG A 161 28.69 -60.49 1.19
N GLY A 162 28.93 -61.36 0.20
CA GLY A 162 28.39 -62.71 0.14
C GLY A 162 26.87 -62.75 0.03
N LEU A 163 26.26 -61.79 -0.68
CA LEU A 163 24.82 -61.84 -0.93
C LEU A 163 24.48 -63.07 -1.78
N PRO A 164 23.36 -63.76 -1.50
CA PRO A 164 22.87 -64.83 -2.36
C PRO A 164 22.36 -64.25 -3.70
N ASP A 165 22.01 -65.11 -4.66
CA ASP A 165 21.41 -64.64 -5.91
C ASP A 165 20.03 -64.00 -5.68
N TYR A 166 19.57 -63.19 -6.64
CA TYR A 166 18.30 -62.49 -6.58
C TYR A 166 17.08 -63.40 -6.30
N ASN A 167 17.04 -64.59 -6.89
CA ASN A 167 15.92 -65.53 -6.68
C ASN A 167 15.97 -66.15 -5.28
N ALA A 168 17.15 -66.43 -4.75
CA ALA A 168 17.32 -66.82 -3.36
C ALA A 168 16.90 -65.70 -2.40
N VAL A 169 17.26 -64.44 -2.67
CA VAL A 169 16.76 -63.28 -1.90
C VAL A 169 15.23 -63.26 -1.90
N ARG A 170 14.57 -63.45 -3.06
CA ARG A 170 13.10 -63.50 -3.13
C ARG A 170 12.52 -64.55 -2.19
N VAL A 171 13.05 -65.78 -2.26
CA VAL A 171 12.58 -66.91 -1.45
C VAL A 171 12.79 -66.65 0.05
N ASP A 172 13.94 -66.08 0.44
CA ASP A 172 14.26 -65.75 1.83
C ASP A 172 13.26 -64.72 2.42
N PHE A 173 12.72 -63.84 1.57
CA PHE A 173 11.70 -62.86 1.93
C PHE A 173 10.26 -63.38 1.76
N GLY A 174 10.09 -64.67 1.49
CA GLY A 174 8.80 -65.34 1.34
C GLY A 174 8.09 -65.10 0.01
N LEU A 175 8.82 -64.57 -0.99
CA LEU A 175 8.30 -64.30 -2.33
C LEU A 175 8.54 -65.50 -3.26
N PRO A 176 7.70 -65.68 -4.30
CA PRO A 176 7.87 -66.79 -5.23
C PRO A 176 9.14 -66.66 -6.06
N HIS A 177 9.78 -67.80 -6.31
CA HIS A 177 10.87 -67.93 -7.28
C HIS A 177 10.39 -67.57 -8.69
N ILE A 178 11.17 -66.76 -9.42
CA ILE A 178 10.87 -66.40 -10.80
C ILE A 178 11.63 -67.34 -11.74
N SER A 179 10.89 -68.08 -12.57
CA SER A 179 11.45 -69.13 -13.44
C SER A 179 11.87 -68.65 -14.84
N PHE A 180 11.48 -67.45 -15.26
CA PHE A 180 11.80 -66.89 -16.58
C PHE A 180 11.93 -65.37 -16.51
N PHE A 181 12.79 -64.77 -17.34
CA PHE A 181 13.17 -63.35 -17.22
C PHE A 181 11.98 -62.39 -17.36
N GLN A 182 10.98 -62.72 -18.18
CA GLN A 182 9.75 -61.94 -18.32
C GLN A 182 8.92 -61.86 -17.02
N GLY A 183 9.18 -62.74 -16.06
CA GLY A 183 8.58 -62.69 -14.73
C GLY A 183 9.21 -61.64 -13.81
N ILE A 184 10.41 -61.14 -14.15
CA ILE A 184 11.03 -59.99 -13.46
C ILE A 184 10.41 -58.69 -14.02
N ASN A 185 10.38 -58.59 -15.35
CA ASN A 185 9.78 -57.47 -16.08
C ASN A 185 9.39 -57.95 -17.49
N ASP A 186 8.18 -57.62 -17.93
CA ASP A 186 7.65 -58.02 -19.24
C ASP A 186 8.10 -57.12 -20.39
N ASP A 187 8.84 -56.04 -20.09
CA ASP A 187 9.44 -55.16 -21.09
C ASP A 187 10.70 -55.79 -21.75
N PRO A 188 10.70 -56.02 -23.07
CA PRO A 188 11.87 -56.56 -23.79
C PRO A 188 13.13 -55.70 -23.67
N ASP A 189 13.01 -54.39 -23.41
CA ASP A 189 14.16 -53.52 -23.21
C ASP A 189 14.83 -53.73 -21.84
N VAL A 190 14.15 -54.42 -20.91
CA VAL A 190 14.68 -54.81 -19.60
C VAL A 190 15.13 -56.28 -19.61
N PHE A 191 14.26 -57.21 -20.03
CA PHE A 191 14.58 -58.63 -19.87
C PHE A 191 15.61 -59.17 -20.89
N ASN A 192 15.71 -58.59 -22.10
CA ASN A 192 16.72 -59.04 -23.08
C ASN A 192 18.15 -58.73 -22.62
N PRO A 193 18.49 -57.52 -22.13
CA PRO A 193 19.79 -57.25 -21.55
C PRO A 193 20.16 -58.18 -20.39
N LEU A 194 19.20 -58.53 -19.53
CA LEU A 194 19.44 -59.48 -18.43
C LEU A 194 19.80 -60.88 -18.94
N ILE A 195 19.09 -61.37 -19.96
CA ILE A 195 19.41 -62.65 -20.60
C ILE A 195 20.84 -62.64 -21.12
N VAL A 196 21.25 -61.57 -21.78
CA VAL A 196 22.62 -61.44 -22.32
C VAL A 196 23.65 -61.33 -21.20
N ALA A 197 23.41 -60.51 -20.18
CA ALA A 197 24.36 -60.24 -19.10
C ALA A 197 24.62 -61.46 -18.20
N TYR A 198 23.63 -62.35 -18.07
CA TYR A 198 23.68 -63.53 -17.20
C TYR A 198 23.65 -64.86 -17.97
N ASP A 199 24.05 -64.86 -19.25
CA ASP A 199 24.14 -66.05 -20.11
C ASP A 199 22.86 -66.91 -20.13
N GLY A 200 21.70 -66.25 -20.06
CA GLY A 200 20.38 -66.90 -20.00
C GLY A 200 20.08 -67.63 -18.69
N ASN A 201 20.91 -67.49 -17.66
CA ASN A 201 20.72 -68.11 -16.36
C ASN A 201 20.14 -67.13 -15.34
N ILE A 202 18.83 -67.24 -15.09
CA ILE A 202 18.11 -66.39 -14.14
C ILE A 202 18.53 -66.58 -12.68
N ASN A 203 19.16 -67.70 -12.33
CA ASN A 203 19.50 -68.06 -10.95
C ASN A 203 20.89 -67.59 -10.51
N ILE A 204 21.53 -66.71 -11.29
CA ILE A 204 22.83 -66.11 -10.94
C ILE A 204 22.79 -64.58 -11.01
N ILE A 205 21.59 -64.00 -11.09
CA ILE A 205 21.40 -62.55 -11.13
C ILE A 205 21.83 -61.96 -9.79
N ASP A 206 22.71 -60.95 -9.82
CA ASP A 206 23.12 -60.22 -8.62
C ASP A 206 21.90 -59.49 -8.02
N PRO A 207 21.67 -59.52 -6.70
CA PRO A 207 20.48 -58.93 -6.09
C PRO A 207 20.23 -57.48 -6.47
N TRP A 208 21.26 -56.63 -6.47
CA TRP A 208 21.09 -55.21 -6.83
C TRP A 208 20.55 -55.04 -8.25
N VAL A 209 21.02 -55.84 -9.21
CA VAL A 209 20.56 -55.79 -10.61
C VAL A 209 19.12 -56.33 -10.71
N GLY A 210 18.83 -57.44 -10.04
CA GLY A 210 17.49 -58.03 -10.02
C GLY A 210 16.44 -57.08 -9.42
N LEU A 211 16.75 -56.46 -8.27
CA LEU A 211 15.87 -55.51 -7.59
C LEU A 211 15.55 -54.28 -8.46
N LEU A 212 16.55 -53.72 -9.15
CA LEU A 212 16.36 -52.57 -10.06
C LEU A 212 15.61 -52.94 -11.35
N SER A 213 15.58 -54.21 -11.70
CA SER A 213 14.95 -54.68 -12.93
C SER A 213 13.48 -55.08 -12.73
N GLU A 214 13.02 -55.25 -11.49
CA GLU A 214 11.63 -55.58 -11.23
C GLU A 214 10.68 -54.52 -11.77
N LYS A 215 9.56 -54.97 -12.34
CA LYS A 215 8.45 -54.08 -12.67
C LYS A 215 7.90 -53.43 -11.40
N ALA A 216 7.83 -52.10 -11.38
CA ALA A 216 7.29 -51.35 -10.26
C ALA A 216 5.82 -51.72 -9.97
N LEU A 217 5.46 -51.74 -8.69
CA LEU A 217 4.08 -51.93 -8.24
C LEU A 217 3.24 -50.67 -8.50
N PRO A 218 1.90 -50.77 -8.61
CA PRO A 218 1.04 -49.60 -8.71
C PRO A 218 1.27 -48.62 -7.55
N ASN A 219 1.40 -47.33 -7.86
CA ASN A 219 1.65 -46.25 -6.90
C ASN A 219 2.93 -46.41 -6.07
N SER A 220 3.93 -47.12 -6.59
CA SER A 220 5.24 -47.29 -5.97
C SER A 220 6.32 -47.19 -7.03
N ILE A 221 7.51 -46.72 -6.65
CA ILE A 221 8.69 -46.79 -7.51
C ILE A 221 9.38 -48.17 -7.43
N PHE A 222 8.95 -49.03 -6.49
CA PHE A 222 9.59 -50.30 -6.20
C PHE A 222 8.86 -51.50 -6.80
N GLY A 223 9.65 -52.51 -7.19
CA GLY A 223 9.15 -53.85 -7.42
C GLY A 223 8.78 -54.60 -6.13
N GLU A 224 8.26 -55.81 -6.28
CA GLU A 224 7.76 -56.64 -5.18
C GLU A 224 8.82 -56.94 -4.13
N THR A 225 10.02 -57.33 -4.54
CA THR A 225 11.11 -57.72 -3.62
C THR A 225 11.66 -56.52 -2.88
N LEU A 226 11.90 -55.43 -3.61
CA LEU A 226 12.44 -54.21 -3.00
C LEU A 226 11.43 -53.61 -2.00
N THR A 227 10.13 -53.60 -2.35
CA THR A 227 9.05 -53.20 -1.43
C THR A 227 9.11 -54.03 -0.15
N LYS A 228 9.19 -55.36 -0.25
CA LYS A 228 9.22 -56.25 0.90
C LYS A 228 10.43 -56.00 1.81
N ILE A 229 11.62 -55.82 1.23
CA ILE A 229 12.85 -55.53 1.97
C ILE A 229 12.74 -54.19 2.71
N MET A 230 12.28 -53.14 2.02
CA MET A 230 12.12 -51.79 2.59
C MET A 230 11.10 -51.79 3.73
N THR A 231 9.91 -52.36 3.51
CA THR A 231 8.87 -52.47 4.55
C THR A 231 9.38 -53.20 5.79
N LEU A 232 10.05 -54.34 5.62
CA LEU A 232 10.56 -55.10 6.78
C LEU A 232 11.69 -54.37 7.50
N GLN A 233 12.66 -53.78 6.77
CA GLN A 233 13.77 -53.07 7.42
C GLN A 233 13.27 -51.87 8.22
N PHE A 234 12.44 -51.02 7.62
CA PHE A 234 11.95 -49.79 8.27
C PHE A 234 10.96 -50.11 9.38
N THR A 235 10.12 -51.14 9.24
CA THR A 235 9.28 -51.61 10.37
C THR A 235 10.16 -52.09 11.53
N ALA A 236 11.22 -52.85 11.26
CA ALA A 236 12.11 -53.35 12.31
C ALA A 236 12.91 -52.21 12.99
N LEU A 237 13.34 -51.21 12.22
CA LEU A 237 14.01 -50.02 12.75
C LEU A 237 13.08 -49.22 13.67
N ARG A 238 11.82 -48.99 13.26
CA ARG A 238 10.82 -48.27 14.07
C ARG A 238 10.40 -49.04 15.31
N ASP A 239 9.97 -50.29 15.13
CA ASP A 239 9.36 -51.08 16.19
C ASP A 239 10.42 -51.57 17.21
N GLY A 240 11.65 -51.79 16.75
CA GLY A 240 12.77 -52.23 17.59
C GLY A 240 13.60 -51.10 18.21
N ASP A 241 13.27 -49.83 17.98
CA ASP A 241 13.96 -48.70 18.59
C ASP A 241 13.23 -48.22 19.85
N ARG A 242 13.91 -48.36 21.00
CA ARG A 242 13.40 -47.89 22.29
C ARG A 242 13.31 -46.35 22.36
N PHE A 243 14.06 -45.64 21.51
CA PHE A 243 14.10 -44.19 21.45
C PHE A 243 13.34 -43.59 20.26
N TYR A 244 12.58 -44.40 19.52
CA TYR A 244 11.66 -43.88 18.50
C TYR A 244 10.75 -42.80 19.11
N TYR A 245 10.59 -41.67 18.44
CA TYR A 245 10.05 -40.45 19.03
C TYR A 245 8.66 -40.62 19.66
N GLU A 246 7.77 -41.43 19.05
CA GLU A 246 6.44 -41.71 19.62
C GLU A 246 6.54 -42.48 20.96
N ASN A 247 7.56 -43.32 21.14
CA ASN A 247 7.81 -44.11 22.35
C ASN A 247 8.69 -43.38 23.39
N ASP A 248 9.39 -42.32 23.00
CA ASP A 248 10.38 -41.68 23.86
C ASP A 248 9.73 -41.08 25.12
N PRO A 249 10.14 -41.49 26.34
CA PRO A 249 9.52 -41.02 27.57
C PRO A 249 9.97 -39.61 28.00
N ILE A 250 10.98 -39.04 27.35
CA ILE A 250 11.47 -37.69 27.65
C ILE A 250 10.66 -36.63 26.92
N LEU A 251 10.15 -36.95 25.72
CA LEU A 251 9.30 -36.05 24.94
C LEU A 251 7.88 -36.02 25.52
N THR A 252 7.34 -34.82 25.70
CA THR A 252 5.95 -34.60 26.07
C THR A 252 5.00 -34.99 24.92
N PRO A 253 3.71 -35.26 25.20
CA PRO A 253 2.71 -35.49 24.15
C PRO A 253 2.65 -34.34 23.15
N GLU A 254 2.71 -33.09 23.62
CA GLU A 254 2.66 -31.90 22.78
C GLU A 254 3.87 -31.81 21.84
N GLU A 255 5.07 -32.17 22.32
CA GLU A 255 6.27 -32.21 21.48
C GLU A 255 6.22 -33.34 20.46
N LYS A 256 5.68 -34.51 20.83
CA LYS A 256 5.48 -35.61 19.87
C LYS A 256 4.52 -35.22 18.77
N ASP A 257 3.42 -34.54 19.13
CA ASP A 257 2.47 -34.01 18.16
C ASP A 257 3.13 -32.92 17.29
N ALA A 258 3.94 -32.03 17.85
CA ALA A 258 4.68 -31.03 17.10
C ALA A 258 5.67 -31.68 16.11
N ILE A 259 6.47 -32.65 16.56
CA ILE A 259 7.39 -33.43 15.72
C ILE A 259 6.65 -34.10 14.57
N LYS A 260 5.54 -34.80 14.86
CA LYS A 260 4.73 -35.51 13.87
C LYS A 260 4.11 -34.57 12.83
N ASN A 261 3.80 -33.34 13.21
CA ASN A 261 3.21 -32.34 12.33
C ASN A 261 4.24 -31.47 11.60
N THR A 262 5.50 -31.49 12.03
CA THR A 262 6.60 -30.80 11.35
C THR A 262 6.90 -31.50 10.03
N ARG A 263 6.98 -30.74 8.94
CA ARG A 263 7.32 -31.22 7.59
C ARG A 263 8.75 -30.84 7.24
N PHE A 264 9.34 -31.55 6.28
CA PHE A 264 10.71 -31.24 5.86
C PHE A 264 10.83 -29.85 5.22
N ARG A 265 9.76 -29.36 4.60
CA ARG A 265 9.69 -27.97 4.10
C ARG A 265 9.90 -26.95 5.23
N ASP A 266 9.33 -27.20 6.41
CA ASP A 266 9.36 -26.27 7.54
C ASP A 266 10.79 -26.17 8.05
N ILE A 267 11.46 -27.32 8.21
CA ILE A 267 12.88 -27.38 8.57
C ILE A 267 13.76 -26.62 7.57
N ILE A 268 13.50 -26.76 6.26
CA ILE A 268 14.25 -26.04 5.23
C ILE A 268 14.06 -24.52 5.38
N MET A 269 12.80 -24.07 5.43
CA MET A 269 12.47 -22.63 5.46
C MET A 269 12.92 -21.97 6.77
N GLU A 270 12.92 -22.71 7.88
CA GLU A 270 13.39 -22.21 9.19
C GLU A 270 14.91 -22.06 9.31
N ASN A 271 15.68 -22.69 8.42
CA ASN A 271 17.14 -22.78 8.49
C ASN A 271 17.84 -22.32 7.19
N SER A 272 17.13 -21.66 6.27
CA SER A 272 17.67 -21.12 5.03
C SER A 272 17.01 -19.79 4.65
N GLY A 273 17.49 -19.12 3.59
CA GLY A 273 16.82 -17.96 3.00
C GLY A 273 15.75 -18.34 1.97
N VAL A 274 15.34 -19.61 1.91
CA VAL A 274 14.22 -20.06 1.08
C VAL A 274 12.92 -19.74 1.82
N THR A 275 12.14 -18.84 1.26
CA THR A 275 10.88 -18.37 1.84
C THR A 275 9.63 -18.96 1.19
N ILE A 276 9.80 -19.70 0.08
CA ILE A 276 8.73 -20.39 -0.61
C ILE A 276 9.19 -21.79 -1.00
N MET A 277 8.35 -22.78 -0.70
CA MET A 277 8.57 -24.16 -1.08
C MET A 277 7.25 -24.93 -1.15
N GLN A 278 7.21 -25.99 -1.97
CA GLN A 278 6.03 -26.86 -2.04
C GLN A 278 5.71 -27.51 -0.68
N GLU A 279 4.45 -27.86 -0.47
CA GLU A 279 3.99 -28.48 0.78
C GLU A 279 4.69 -29.82 1.07
N ASN A 280 4.84 -30.67 0.06
CA ASN A 280 5.62 -31.90 0.16
C ASN A 280 6.86 -31.80 -0.75
N VAL A 281 8.02 -31.59 -0.14
CA VAL A 281 9.31 -31.40 -0.85
C VAL A 281 9.82 -32.65 -1.57
N PHE A 282 9.26 -33.83 -1.27
CA PHE A 282 9.58 -35.06 -2.01
C PHE A 282 8.81 -35.19 -3.33
N THR A 283 7.89 -34.27 -3.63
CA THR A 283 7.23 -34.15 -4.94
C THR A 283 7.73 -32.89 -5.64
N ALA A 284 8.42 -33.06 -6.77
CA ALA A 284 8.93 -31.91 -7.52
C ALA A 284 7.78 -31.11 -8.16
N MET A 285 7.77 -29.80 -7.91
CA MET A 285 6.75 -28.87 -8.38
C MET A 285 7.41 -27.72 -9.15
N PRO A 286 6.91 -27.32 -10.32
CA PRO A 286 7.38 -26.12 -11.03
C PRO A 286 7.23 -24.86 -10.17
N MET A 287 8.17 -23.91 -10.26
CA MET A 287 8.17 -22.72 -9.39
C MET A 287 6.92 -21.86 -9.56
N ASP A 288 6.38 -21.74 -10.77
CA ASP A 288 5.12 -21.06 -11.08
C ASP A 288 3.93 -21.70 -10.36
N GLU A 289 3.89 -23.02 -10.26
CA GLU A 289 2.85 -23.71 -9.48
C GLU A 289 3.04 -23.50 -7.96
N ILE A 290 4.28 -23.49 -7.46
CA ILE A 290 4.56 -23.17 -6.05
C ILE A 290 4.13 -21.73 -5.73
N CYS A 291 4.42 -20.81 -6.66
CA CYS A 291 4.03 -19.41 -6.60
C CYS A 291 2.51 -19.20 -6.52
N ASN A 292 1.75 -19.91 -7.36
CA ASN A 292 0.29 -19.82 -7.38
C ASN A 292 -0.37 -20.32 -6.09
N ALA A 293 0.36 -21.07 -5.27
CA ALA A 293 -0.11 -21.51 -3.96
C ALA A 293 0.26 -20.54 -2.82
N LEU A 294 1.07 -19.50 -3.09
CA LEU A 294 1.45 -18.51 -2.09
C LEU A 294 0.57 -17.25 -2.20
N PHE A 295 -0.15 -16.99 -1.12
CA PHE A 295 -0.86 -15.74 -0.92
C PHE A 295 -0.36 -15.04 0.35
N VAL A 296 -0.30 -13.72 0.30
CA VAL A 296 0.11 -12.84 1.40
C VAL A 296 -0.97 -11.79 1.64
N SER A 297 -1.03 -11.31 2.87
CA SER A 297 -1.84 -10.15 3.24
C SER A 297 -0.99 -8.89 3.19
N LEU A 298 -1.49 -7.85 2.53
CA LEU A 298 -0.89 -6.53 2.47
C LEU A 298 -1.77 -5.56 3.24
N SER A 299 -1.20 -4.74 4.12
CA SER A 299 -1.98 -3.79 4.93
C SER A 299 -1.18 -2.54 5.29
N GLY A 300 -1.86 -1.53 5.81
CA GLY A 300 -1.21 -0.33 6.31
C GLY A 300 -2.19 0.78 6.66
N ASN A 301 -1.64 1.87 7.21
CA ASN A 301 -2.37 3.09 7.53
C ASN A 301 -1.80 4.30 6.77
N ILE A 302 -2.66 5.22 6.37
CA ILE A 302 -2.29 6.48 5.72
C ILE A 302 -2.79 7.66 6.57
N HIS A 303 -1.84 8.49 7.03
CA HIS A 303 -2.13 9.64 7.87
C HIS A 303 -1.22 10.85 7.53
N THR A 304 -1.58 12.06 7.95
CA THR A 304 -0.74 13.25 7.74
C THR A 304 0.47 13.28 8.69
N GLU A 305 1.42 14.19 8.48
CA GLU A 305 2.51 14.45 9.45
C GLU A 305 1.98 14.78 10.86
N ALA A 306 0.79 15.37 10.96
CA ALA A 306 0.14 15.69 12.23
C ALA A 306 -0.55 14.49 12.90
N GLY A 307 -0.64 13.35 12.20
CA GLY A 307 -1.30 12.12 12.67
C GLY A 307 -2.79 12.05 12.33
N ASP A 308 -3.29 12.93 11.45
CA ASP A 308 -4.68 12.88 11.02
C ASP A 308 -4.87 11.81 9.93
N ASN A 309 -5.74 10.84 10.16
CA ASN A 309 -6.04 9.77 9.20
C ASN A 309 -6.62 10.32 7.89
N VAL A 310 -6.21 9.75 6.75
CA VAL A 310 -6.65 10.17 5.41
C VAL A 310 -7.40 9.03 4.72
N GLY A 311 -8.74 9.12 4.71
CA GLY A 311 -9.60 8.19 3.98
C GLY A 311 -9.67 8.46 2.47
N ASP A 312 -10.29 7.56 1.71
CA ASP A 312 -10.47 7.65 0.25
C ASP A 312 -9.17 7.88 -0.53
N VAL A 313 -8.04 7.33 -0.07
CA VAL A 313 -6.81 7.23 -0.87
C VAL A 313 -6.91 5.97 -1.71
N SER A 314 -6.73 6.07 -3.02
CA SER A 314 -6.68 4.88 -3.89
C SER A 314 -5.36 4.16 -3.65
N VAL A 315 -5.43 2.87 -3.34
CA VAL A 315 -4.28 1.98 -3.16
C VAL A 315 -4.37 0.87 -4.19
N THR A 316 -3.29 0.66 -4.93
CA THR A 316 -3.20 -0.37 -5.97
C THR A 316 -1.98 -1.23 -5.70
N VAL A 317 -2.19 -2.51 -5.43
CA VAL A 317 -1.11 -3.50 -5.41
C VAL A 317 -0.76 -3.82 -6.87
N LEU A 318 0.48 -3.54 -7.26
CA LEU A 318 1.02 -3.85 -8.56
C LEU A 318 1.44 -5.31 -8.60
N ASN A 319 0.94 -6.07 -9.56
CA ASN A 319 1.35 -7.46 -9.76
C ASN A 319 1.39 -7.80 -11.26
N ASP A 320 2.40 -8.56 -11.66
CA ASP A 320 2.71 -8.94 -13.04
C ASP A 320 1.49 -9.51 -13.81
N ASP A 321 0.61 -10.24 -13.11
CA ASP A 321 -0.58 -10.86 -13.70
C ASP A 321 -1.79 -9.92 -13.69
N GLN A 322 -2.14 -9.38 -12.52
CA GLN A 322 -3.28 -8.46 -12.35
C GLN A 322 -3.07 -7.55 -11.13
N ASN A 323 -3.41 -6.28 -11.26
CA ASN A 323 -3.38 -5.35 -10.13
C ASN A 323 -4.58 -5.56 -9.19
N TYR A 324 -4.36 -5.34 -7.90
CA TYR A 324 -5.42 -5.37 -6.88
C TYR A 324 -5.69 -3.94 -6.42
N GLU A 325 -6.92 -3.46 -6.57
CA GLU A 325 -7.30 -2.08 -6.28
C GLU A 325 -8.20 -2.01 -5.05
N GLY A 326 -7.96 -1.01 -4.22
CA GLY A 326 -8.71 -0.73 -3.00
C GLY A 326 -8.57 0.74 -2.63
N SER A 327 -9.16 1.12 -1.50
CA SER A 327 -9.01 2.46 -0.96
C SER A 327 -8.96 2.44 0.55
N THR A 328 -8.37 3.48 1.15
CA THR A 328 -8.41 3.63 2.60
C THR A 328 -9.82 3.91 3.12
N ASP A 329 -10.13 3.37 4.30
CA ASP A 329 -11.34 3.69 5.06
C ASP A 329 -11.25 5.06 5.75
N GLU A 330 -12.28 5.45 6.52
CA GLU A 330 -12.30 6.73 7.25
C GLU A 330 -11.17 6.87 8.29
N ASP A 331 -10.62 5.74 8.76
CA ASP A 331 -9.51 5.67 9.70
C ASP A 331 -8.14 5.58 8.98
N GLY A 332 -8.13 5.70 7.65
CA GLY A 332 -6.90 5.69 6.84
C GLY A 332 -6.33 4.29 6.60
N ASN A 333 -7.02 3.22 6.98
CA ASN A 333 -6.51 1.85 6.83
C ASN A 333 -6.83 1.28 5.46
N PHE A 334 -5.89 0.51 4.90
CA PHE A 334 -6.12 -0.35 3.73
C PHE A 334 -5.66 -1.78 4.03
N SER A 335 -6.29 -2.75 3.38
CA SER A 335 -5.91 -4.15 3.46
C SER A 335 -6.29 -4.92 2.20
N PHE A 336 -5.40 -5.79 1.74
CA PHE A 336 -5.60 -6.75 0.67
C PHE A 336 -5.27 -8.13 1.23
N GLU A 337 -6.27 -9.00 1.27
CA GLU A 337 -6.10 -10.41 1.62
C GLU A 337 -5.89 -11.22 0.34
N ASP A 338 -5.28 -12.39 0.48
CA ASP A 338 -5.09 -13.36 -0.60
C ASP A 338 -4.41 -12.78 -1.85
N VAL A 339 -3.41 -11.90 -1.68
CA VAL A 339 -2.61 -11.38 -2.80
C VAL A 339 -1.53 -12.39 -3.14
N PRO A 340 -1.37 -12.81 -4.41
CA PRO A 340 -0.28 -13.68 -4.81
C PRO A 340 1.07 -13.09 -4.40
N GLY A 341 1.87 -13.81 -3.60
CA GLY A 341 3.17 -13.29 -3.18
C GLY A 341 4.14 -13.13 -4.37
N CYS A 342 4.05 -14.04 -5.35
CA CYS A 342 4.81 -13.98 -6.59
C CYS A 342 4.25 -12.95 -7.57
N GLY A 343 5.16 -12.28 -8.28
CA GLY A 343 4.82 -11.26 -9.27
C GLY A 343 4.34 -9.93 -8.66
N THR A 344 4.20 -9.83 -7.34
CA THR A 344 3.82 -8.57 -6.69
C THR A 344 5.00 -7.60 -6.68
N GLU A 345 4.87 -6.51 -7.43
CA GLU A 345 5.93 -5.53 -7.68
C GLU A 345 5.93 -4.37 -6.68
N GLY A 346 4.78 -4.04 -6.09
CA GLY A 346 4.72 -2.91 -5.16
C GLY A 346 3.34 -2.39 -4.80
N LEU A 347 3.29 -1.26 -4.10
CA LEU A 347 2.08 -0.50 -3.79
C LEU A 347 2.08 0.85 -4.49
N GLN A 348 1.05 1.17 -5.26
CA GLN A 348 0.80 2.48 -5.86
C GLN A 348 -0.33 3.22 -5.14
N LEU A 349 -0.06 4.45 -4.72
CA LEU A 349 -1.02 5.29 -4.01
C LEU A 349 -1.38 6.51 -4.86
N SER A 350 -2.65 6.92 -4.87
CA SER A 350 -3.08 8.17 -5.52
C SER A 350 -4.28 8.81 -4.85
N LYS A 351 -4.33 10.14 -4.84
CA LYS A 351 -5.48 10.93 -4.40
C LYS A 351 -5.39 12.33 -4.98
N ASN A 352 -6.16 12.59 -6.03
CA ASN A 352 -6.17 13.88 -6.72
C ASN A 352 -7.55 14.54 -6.71
N VAL A 353 -8.03 14.91 -5.53
CA VAL A 353 -9.32 15.58 -5.32
C VAL A 353 -9.16 16.86 -4.52
N ASN A 354 -10.10 17.80 -4.70
CA ASN A 354 -10.21 19.07 -3.98
C ASN A 354 -8.85 19.72 -3.71
N PHE A 355 -8.11 20.06 -4.77
CA PHE A 355 -6.71 20.49 -4.66
C PHE A 355 -6.52 21.78 -3.84
N LEU A 356 -7.58 22.56 -3.61
CA LEU A 356 -7.61 23.74 -2.75
C LEU A 356 -7.92 23.47 -1.27
N ASN A 357 -8.18 22.21 -0.87
CA ASN A 357 -8.42 21.86 0.53
C ASN A 357 -7.23 22.29 1.41
N GLY A 358 -7.47 23.18 2.38
CA GLY A 358 -6.43 23.75 3.25
C GLY A 358 -5.52 24.79 2.59
N VAL A 359 -5.65 25.05 1.28
CA VAL A 359 -4.76 25.96 0.56
C VAL A 359 -5.30 27.38 0.58
N THR A 360 -4.56 28.30 1.17
CA THR A 360 -4.96 29.70 1.33
C THR A 360 -3.81 30.67 1.03
N THR A 361 -4.12 31.98 1.03
CA THR A 361 -3.10 33.02 0.98
C THR A 361 -2.17 32.99 2.20
N PHE A 362 -2.57 32.33 3.29
CA PHE A 362 -1.67 32.08 4.43
C PHE A 362 -0.49 31.21 4.04
N ASP A 363 -0.73 30.14 3.28
CA ASP A 363 0.31 29.24 2.78
C ASP A 363 1.28 29.97 1.84
N LEU A 364 0.76 30.85 0.98
CA LEU A 364 1.59 31.75 0.17
C LEU A 364 2.53 32.61 1.03
N ILE A 365 2.06 33.14 2.16
CA ILE A 365 2.89 33.94 3.08
C ILE A 365 3.98 33.05 3.70
N LEU A 366 3.65 31.85 4.14
CA LEU A 366 4.59 30.92 4.76
C LEU A 366 5.67 30.44 3.78
N ILE A 367 5.28 30.02 2.57
CA ILE A 367 6.21 29.62 1.50
C ILE A 367 7.11 30.80 1.10
N GLN A 368 6.55 32.01 0.98
CA GLN A 368 7.34 33.20 0.68
C GLN A 368 8.37 33.51 1.77
N LYS A 369 8.00 33.38 3.05
CA LYS A 369 8.96 33.55 4.17
C LYS A 369 10.04 32.47 4.17
N HIS A 370 9.72 31.24 3.75
CA HIS A 370 10.71 30.18 3.58
C HIS A 370 11.71 30.50 2.47
N ILE A 371 11.23 30.87 1.28
CA ILE A 371 12.09 31.26 0.13
C ILE A 371 13.05 32.40 0.51
N LEU A 372 12.59 33.35 1.32
CA LEU A 372 13.39 34.50 1.77
C LEU A 372 14.29 34.19 2.97
N GLY A 373 14.24 32.98 3.53
CA GLY A 373 15.01 32.60 4.72
C GLY A 373 14.57 33.30 6.01
N ILE A 374 13.40 33.94 6.02
CA ILE A 374 12.85 34.63 7.20
C ILE A 374 12.31 33.61 8.20
N GLN A 375 11.61 32.59 7.69
CA GLN A 375 11.05 31.49 8.48
C GLN A 375 11.20 30.19 7.68
N PRO A 376 12.39 29.56 7.72
CA PRO A 376 12.65 28.34 6.96
C PRO A 376 11.80 27.17 7.47
N PHE A 377 11.28 26.34 6.57
CA PHE A 377 10.69 25.07 6.94
C PHE A 377 11.76 24.08 7.40
N THR A 378 11.47 23.38 8.49
CA THR A 378 12.31 22.30 9.03
C THR A 378 11.71 20.92 8.78
N SER A 379 10.41 20.86 8.46
CA SER A 379 9.74 19.62 8.11
C SER A 379 9.98 19.29 6.64
N PRO A 380 10.42 18.06 6.31
CA PRO A 380 10.55 17.60 4.94
C PRO A 380 9.20 17.58 4.20
N TYR A 381 8.11 17.28 4.91
CA TYR A 381 6.77 17.25 4.35
C TYR A 381 6.27 18.65 3.96
N LYS A 382 6.64 19.68 4.74
CA LYS A 382 6.36 21.08 4.35
C LYS A 382 7.16 21.54 3.14
N ILE A 383 8.41 21.06 3.02
CA ILE A 383 9.24 21.31 1.83
C ILE A 383 8.57 20.68 0.60
N LEU A 384 8.11 19.44 0.71
CA LEU A 384 7.35 18.75 -0.34
C LEU A 384 6.05 19.46 -0.71
N ALA A 385 5.25 19.85 0.28
CA ALA A 385 4.02 20.60 0.05
C ALA A 385 4.25 21.96 -0.64
N SER A 386 5.46 22.51 -0.56
CA SER A 386 5.81 23.83 -1.12
C SER A 386 6.22 23.80 -2.60
N ASP A 387 6.63 22.64 -3.14
CA ASP A 387 6.97 22.46 -4.56
C ASP A 387 5.70 22.09 -5.33
N VAL A 388 4.91 23.11 -5.64
CA VAL A 388 3.55 22.97 -6.15
C VAL A 388 3.55 22.48 -7.59
N ASP A 389 4.54 22.85 -8.39
CA ASP A 389 4.66 22.43 -9.79
C ASP A 389 5.63 21.24 -10.02
N ARG A 390 6.10 20.63 -8.93
CA ARG A 390 6.98 19.45 -8.90
C ARG A 390 8.24 19.68 -9.76
N SER A 391 8.81 20.87 -9.65
CA SER A 391 10.00 21.27 -10.40
C SER A 391 11.30 20.75 -9.80
N GLY A 392 11.24 20.23 -8.57
CA GLY A 392 12.40 19.88 -7.76
C GLY A 392 13.00 21.07 -7.00
N SER A 393 12.29 22.21 -6.93
CA SER A 393 12.78 23.43 -6.26
C SER A 393 11.65 24.29 -5.74
N ILE A 394 11.82 24.87 -4.54
CA ILE A 394 10.85 25.84 -4.00
C ILE A 394 11.22 27.25 -4.46
N SER A 395 10.38 27.82 -5.32
CA SER A 395 10.68 29.05 -6.05
C SER A 395 9.49 30.02 -6.09
N THR A 396 9.70 31.17 -6.75
CA THR A 396 8.59 32.11 -7.02
C THR A 396 7.56 31.55 -8.00
N PHE A 397 7.89 30.52 -8.79
CA PHE A 397 6.92 29.89 -9.68
C PHE A 397 5.86 29.13 -8.89
N ASP A 398 6.23 28.45 -7.81
CA ASP A 398 5.31 27.78 -6.89
C ASP A 398 4.29 28.76 -6.29
N LEU A 399 4.77 29.92 -5.84
CA LEU A 399 3.90 30.98 -5.34
C LEU A 399 2.93 31.50 -6.40
N ILE A 400 3.35 31.56 -7.67
CA ILE A 400 2.48 31.97 -8.77
C ILE A 400 1.42 30.90 -9.03
N ARG A 401 1.81 29.62 -9.07
CA ARG A 401 0.88 28.49 -9.28
C ARG A 401 -0.14 28.38 -8.16
N LEU A 402 0.30 28.46 -6.92
CA LEU A 402 -0.58 28.42 -5.76
C LEU A 402 -1.55 29.61 -5.74
N ARG A 403 -1.09 30.81 -6.14
CA ARG A 403 -1.99 31.96 -6.29
C ARG A 403 -3.00 31.77 -7.42
N GLN A 404 -2.55 31.27 -8.58
CA GLN A 404 -3.45 30.95 -9.70
C GLN A 404 -4.53 29.94 -9.27
N ALA A 405 -4.16 28.95 -8.46
CA ALA A 405 -5.09 27.99 -7.87
C ALA A 405 -6.14 28.71 -7.00
N ILE A 406 -5.70 29.52 -6.01
CA ILE A 406 -6.60 30.27 -5.11
C ILE A 406 -7.54 31.20 -5.91
N LEU A 407 -7.05 31.80 -6.99
CA LEU A 407 -7.80 32.69 -7.87
C LEU A 407 -8.69 31.94 -8.89
N GLY A 408 -8.73 30.61 -8.88
CA GLY A 408 -9.51 29.81 -9.82
C GLY A 408 -9.07 29.94 -11.28
N LEU A 409 -7.81 30.30 -11.51
CA LEU A 409 -7.20 30.43 -12.85
C LEU A 409 -6.63 29.10 -13.37
N ILE A 410 -6.43 28.13 -12.48
CA ILE A 410 -6.09 26.74 -12.81
C ILE A 410 -7.03 25.81 -12.03
N THR A 411 -7.26 24.62 -12.57
CA THR A 411 -8.15 23.59 -12.00
C THR A 411 -7.39 22.38 -11.46
N GLU A 412 -6.06 22.37 -11.61
CA GLU A 412 -5.14 21.33 -11.16
C GLU A 412 -3.74 21.94 -10.99
N PHE A 413 -2.87 21.26 -10.23
CA PHE A 413 -1.46 21.64 -10.14
C PHE A 413 -0.68 21.05 -11.33
N PRO A 414 0.04 21.87 -12.12
CA PRO A 414 0.82 21.35 -13.25
C PRO A 414 1.85 20.31 -12.79
N ASN A 415 1.87 19.15 -13.44
CA ASN A 415 2.78 18.03 -13.14
C ASN A 415 2.71 17.48 -11.71
N ASN A 416 1.66 17.79 -10.95
CA ASN A 416 1.56 17.40 -9.55
C ASN A 416 0.15 16.92 -9.18
N GLU A 417 0.06 15.98 -8.24
CA GLU A 417 -1.21 15.57 -7.64
C GLU A 417 -1.55 16.46 -6.45
N SER A 418 -2.81 16.46 -6.00
CA SER A 418 -3.19 17.25 -4.84
C SER A 418 -2.69 16.68 -3.51
N TRP A 419 -2.32 15.40 -3.48
CA TRP A 419 -1.71 14.69 -2.36
C TRP A 419 -0.52 13.86 -2.83
N LEU A 420 0.53 13.83 -2.00
CA LEU A 420 1.71 12.99 -2.16
C LEU A 420 1.79 12.01 -0.99
N PHE A 421 2.43 10.85 -1.20
CA PHE A 421 2.53 9.79 -0.20
C PHE A 421 3.99 9.38 -0.01
N VAL A 422 4.45 9.40 1.24
CA VAL A 422 5.82 9.01 1.61
C VAL A 422 5.74 7.82 2.55
N PRO A 423 6.48 6.71 2.36
CA PRO A 423 6.56 5.65 3.35
C PRO A 423 6.91 6.19 4.74
N ALA A 424 6.22 5.77 5.79
CA ALA A 424 6.40 6.31 7.14
C ALA A 424 7.76 5.96 7.75
N ASN A 425 8.37 4.86 7.30
CA ASN A 425 9.72 4.47 7.66
C ASN A 425 10.83 5.19 6.87
N PHE A 426 10.48 6.02 5.87
CA PHE A 426 11.45 6.70 5.02
C PHE A 426 12.26 7.72 5.82
N THR A 427 13.59 7.62 5.74
CA THR A 427 14.50 8.54 6.42
C THR A 427 15.07 9.54 5.42
N PHE A 428 14.78 10.83 5.63
CA PHE A 428 15.33 11.90 4.80
C PHE A 428 16.76 12.25 5.22
N GLU A 429 17.76 11.91 4.39
CA GLU A 429 19.17 12.19 4.70
C GLU A 429 19.55 13.68 4.59
N GLU A 430 18.94 14.43 3.66
CA GLU A 430 19.16 15.87 3.47
C GLU A 430 17.86 16.58 3.01
N PRO A 431 17.42 17.67 3.65
CA PRO A 431 16.12 18.31 3.38
C PRO A 431 15.87 18.77 1.93
N LEU A 432 16.92 19.09 1.18
CA LEU A 432 16.81 19.59 -0.20
C LEU A 432 16.97 18.48 -1.26
N LEU A 433 17.53 17.31 -0.90
CA LEU A 433 17.60 16.16 -1.82
C LEU A 433 16.23 15.46 -1.99
N ILE A 434 15.27 15.81 -1.13
CA ILE A 434 13.90 15.29 -1.11
C ILE A 434 13.13 15.67 -2.37
N LEU A 435 13.38 16.86 -2.91
CA LEU A 435 12.67 17.40 -4.06
C LEU A 435 13.03 16.68 -5.38
N ASN A 436 14.06 15.82 -5.38
CA ASN A 436 14.42 15.03 -6.56
C ASN A 436 13.57 13.75 -6.73
N GLY A 437 12.53 13.56 -5.91
CA GLY A 437 11.66 12.39 -5.98
C GLY A 437 12.33 11.09 -5.50
N SER A 438 13.35 11.17 -4.64
CA SER A 438 14.04 9.98 -4.10
C SER A 438 13.18 9.09 -3.18
N TRP A 439 12.03 9.63 -2.75
CA TRP A 439 10.98 8.94 -2.01
C TRP A 439 9.81 8.53 -2.92
N GLU A 440 9.78 9.01 -4.17
CA GLU A 440 8.73 8.72 -5.15
C GLU A 440 8.99 7.37 -5.80
N THR A 441 8.70 6.34 -5.04
CA THR A 441 8.39 5.06 -5.63
C THR A 441 7.21 4.55 -4.85
N ASN A 442 6.13 4.24 -5.58
CA ASN A 442 5.27 3.12 -5.24
C ASN A 442 6.13 2.08 -4.52
N ASP A 443 5.87 1.76 -3.26
CA ASP A 443 6.78 0.94 -2.46
C ASP A 443 7.13 -0.32 -3.27
N GLN A 444 8.38 -0.41 -3.76
CA GLN A 444 8.77 -1.41 -4.76
C GLN A 444 9.28 -2.63 -4.02
N PHE A 445 8.60 -3.76 -4.21
CA PHE A 445 9.10 -5.03 -3.73
C PHE A 445 10.23 -5.49 -4.64
N ASN A 446 11.42 -5.66 -4.07
CA ASN A 446 12.56 -6.24 -4.78
C ASN A 446 12.42 -7.76 -4.85
N GLY A 447 11.46 -8.23 -5.64
CA GLY A 447 11.23 -9.64 -5.91
C GLY A 447 10.00 -10.19 -5.21
N LEU A 448 10.18 -11.30 -4.50
CA LEU A 448 9.08 -12.16 -4.05
C LEU A 448 8.62 -11.80 -2.63
N LEU A 449 7.33 -11.45 -2.47
CA LEU A 449 6.71 -11.38 -1.15
C LEU A 449 6.38 -12.78 -0.66
N SER A 450 6.74 -13.10 0.58
CA SER A 450 6.61 -14.44 1.17
C SER A 450 6.11 -14.44 2.61
N VAL A 451 5.82 -13.27 3.13
CA VAL A 451 5.20 -13.03 4.43
C VAL A 451 4.20 -11.89 4.28
N ASP A 452 3.24 -11.82 5.20
CA ASP A 452 2.35 -10.68 5.29
C ASP A 452 3.16 -9.39 5.45
N TYR A 453 2.73 -8.36 4.73
CA TYR A 453 3.43 -7.09 4.62
C TYR A 453 2.56 -5.97 5.17
N THR A 454 3.16 -5.12 6.01
CA THR A 454 2.50 -3.95 6.59
C THR A 454 3.40 -2.73 6.40
N GLU A 455 2.88 -1.69 5.74
CA GLU A 455 3.59 -0.42 5.53
C GLU A 455 2.65 0.77 5.65
N ASP A 456 3.06 1.75 6.45
CA ASP A 456 2.29 2.96 6.69
C ASP A 456 2.82 4.11 5.81
N PHE A 457 1.97 5.08 5.50
CA PHE A 457 2.34 6.22 4.64
C PHE A 457 1.96 7.57 5.26
N ILE A 458 2.84 8.54 5.11
CA ILE A 458 2.59 9.94 5.40
C ILE A 458 2.02 10.64 4.16
N ALA A 459 0.78 11.10 4.27
CA ALA A 459 0.10 11.90 3.25
C ALA A 459 0.46 13.39 3.38
N VAL A 460 0.89 13.99 2.27
CA VAL A 460 1.30 15.39 2.18
C VAL A 460 0.36 16.13 1.24
N LYS A 461 -0.39 17.11 1.76
CA LYS A 461 -1.27 17.95 0.94
C LYS A 461 -0.45 19.01 0.21
N VAL A 462 -0.40 18.93 -1.13
CA VAL A 462 0.32 19.93 -1.94
C VAL A 462 -0.31 21.30 -1.76
N GLY A 463 0.53 22.30 -1.49
CA GLY A 463 0.17 23.70 -1.28
C GLY A 463 -0.28 24.05 0.14
N ASP A 464 -0.51 23.08 1.01
CA ASP A 464 -0.89 23.30 2.42
C ASP A 464 0.33 23.05 3.31
N VAL A 465 0.91 24.12 3.84
CA VAL A 465 2.15 24.07 4.65
C VAL A 465 1.89 24.35 6.14
N ASN A 466 0.63 24.63 6.49
CA ASN A 466 0.17 24.82 7.86
C ASN A 466 -0.67 23.64 8.37
N ASN A 467 -0.88 22.59 7.56
CA ASN A 467 -1.66 21.39 7.88
C ASN A 467 -3.11 21.73 8.20
N SER A 468 -3.73 22.62 7.41
CA SER A 468 -5.12 23.04 7.60
C SER A 468 -6.13 22.29 6.70
N ALA A 469 -5.65 21.39 5.84
CA ALA A 469 -6.49 20.53 5.03
C ALA A 469 -7.33 19.59 5.88
N SER A 470 -8.64 19.54 5.59
CA SER A 470 -9.57 18.62 6.25
C SER A 470 -9.34 17.21 5.71
N THR A 471 -8.96 16.26 6.58
CA THR A 471 -8.78 14.85 6.21
C THR A 471 -10.09 14.04 6.30
N ALA A 472 -11.03 14.49 7.14
CA ALA A 472 -12.40 13.99 7.21
C ALA A 472 -13.38 14.90 6.42
N THR A 473 -14.57 14.40 6.08
CA THR A 473 -15.70 15.15 5.48
C THR A 473 -16.29 16.27 6.37
N SER A 474 -15.65 16.58 7.51
CA SER A 474 -16.11 17.57 8.48
C SER A 474 -15.08 18.70 8.63
N GLY A 475 -15.47 19.90 8.18
CA GLY A 475 -14.59 21.05 8.05
C GLY A 475 -13.86 21.44 9.34
N ILE A 476 -12.54 21.58 9.23
CA ILE A 476 -11.69 22.12 10.28
C ILE A 476 -12.08 23.58 10.54
N SER A 477 -12.45 23.87 11.79
CA SER A 477 -12.64 25.23 12.29
C SER A 477 -11.28 25.85 12.60
N VAL A 478 -10.83 26.78 11.78
CA VAL A 478 -9.65 27.61 12.09
C VAL A 478 -9.96 28.49 13.30
N GLU A 479 -9.17 28.40 14.37
CA GLU A 479 -9.28 29.27 15.55
C GLU A 479 -9.08 30.73 15.13
N ARG A 480 -10.17 31.50 15.16
CA ARG A 480 -10.15 32.94 14.89
C ARG A 480 -9.74 33.69 16.15
N VAL A 481 -8.55 34.26 16.15
CA VAL A 481 -8.16 35.23 17.17
C VAL A 481 -8.78 36.58 16.79
N GLY A 482 -9.56 37.19 17.69
CA GLY A 482 -10.37 38.40 17.45
C GLY A 482 -9.56 39.66 17.12
N THR A 483 -8.89 39.67 15.96
CA THR A 483 -8.25 40.83 15.36
C THR A 483 -9.31 41.76 14.76
N SER A 484 -8.99 43.04 14.63
CA SER A 484 -9.87 43.99 13.94
C SER A 484 -10.06 43.56 12.49
N PRO A 485 -11.26 43.69 11.90
CA PRO A 485 -11.49 43.28 10.53
C PRO A 485 -10.79 44.21 9.53
N LEU A 486 -10.40 43.66 8.38
CA LEU A 486 -10.00 44.42 7.19
C LEU A 486 -11.23 45.10 6.60
N GLN A 487 -11.21 46.43 6.48
CA GLN A 487 -12.31 47.17 5.90
C GLN A 487 -12.06 47.42 4.42
N LEU A 488 -12.88 46.83 3.56
CA LEU A 488 -12.99 47.18 2.15
C LEU A 488 -13.98 48.33 2.00
N ASN A 489 -13.65 49.34 1.21
CA ASN A 489 -14.55 50.46 0.93
C ASN A 489 -14.65 50.71 -0.58
N ILE A 490 -15.88 50.71 -1.11
CA ILE A 490 -16.17 50.96 -2.54
C ILE A 490 -17.22 52.07 -2.70
N GLY A 491 -17.17 52.84 -3.80
CA GLY A 491 -18.13 53.90 -4.10
C GLY A 491 -19.58 53.39 -4.21
N ASN A 492 -20.53 53.98 -3.47
CA ASN A 492 -21.95 53.63 -3.60
C ASN A 492 -22.65 54.44 -4.69
N GLU A 493 -22.56 53.98 -5.93
CA GLU A 493 -23.15 54.70 -7.06
C GLU A 493 -24.57 54.21 -7.36
N SER A 494 -25.47 55.16 -7.63
CA SER A 494 -26.78 54.87 -8.24
C SER A 494 -26.58 54.84 -9.74
N MET A 495 -26.82 53.67 -10.35
CA MET A 495 -26.48 53.40 -11.73
C MET A 495 -27.74 53.23 -12.57
N GLU A 496 -27.75 53.85 -13.74
CA GLU A 496 -28.83 53.78 -14.74
C GLU A 496 -28.52 52.68 -15.78
N GLU A 497 -29.55 51.96 -16.20
CA GLU A 497 -29.43 50.87 -17.18
C GLU A 497 -28.64 51.30 -18.43
N GLY A 498 -27.64 50.50 -18.80
CA GLY A 498 -26.84 50.69 -20.00
C GLY A 498 -25.65 51.65 -19.85
N GLN A 499 -25.56 52.41 -18.75
CA GLN A 499 -24.44 53.31 -18.48
C GLN A 499 -23.23 52.58 -17.89
N VAL A 500 -22.06 53.18 -18.05
CA VAL A 500 -20.78 52.67 -17.53
C VAL A 500 -20.26 53.60 -16.44
N TYR A 501 -19.88 53.03 -15.32
CA TYR A 501 -19.44 53.67 -14.11
C TYR A 501 -18.04 53.21 -13.74
N GLN A 502 -17.32 54.04 -13.00
CA GLN A 502 -15.98 53.72 -12.50
C GLN A 502 -15.91 54.04 -11.02
N THR A 503 -15.70 53.02 -10.20
CA THR A 503 -15.53 53.15 -8.76
C THR A 503 -14.15 52.64 -8.33
N GLU A 504 -13.67 53.16 -7.21
CA GLU A 504 -12.41 52.74 -6.59
C GLU A 504 -12.72 51.84 -5.38
N LEU A 505 -12.04 50.69 -5.29
CA LEU A 505 -12.02 49.83 -4.10
C LEU A 505 -10.77 50.18 -3.30
N SER A 506 -10.97 50.58 -2.05
CA SER A 506 -9.91 50.88 -1.09
C SER A 506 -9.93 49.90 0.08
N VAL A 507 -8.76 49.69 0.67
CA VAL A 507 -8.54 48.77 1.77
C VAL A 507 -7.95 49.54 2.96
N ASP A 508 -8.52 49.34 4.13
CA ASP A 508 -8.09 49.94 5.39
C ASP A 508 -7.93 48.87 6.48
N PHE A 509 -6.78 48.89 7.17
CA PHE A 509 -6.50 47.97 8.26
C PHE A 509 -5.79 48.69 9.41
N PRO A 510 -6.29 48.59 10.66
CA PRO A 510 -5.72 49.33 11.80
C PRO A 510 -4.36 48.79 12.28
N SER A 511 -3.94 47.62 11.79
CA SER A 511 -2.67 46.96 12.11
C SER A 511 -1.77 46.84 10.87
N GLU A 512 -0.58 46.26 11.03
CA GLU A 512 0.20 45.84 9.86
C GLU A 512 -0.37 44.53 9.31
N VAL A 513 -0.33 44.37 7.99
CA VAL A 513 -0.88 43.22 7.25
C VAL A 513 0.21 42.55 6.43
N LEU A 514 0.22 41.22 6.43
CA LEU A 514 1.07 40.37 5.60
C LEU A 514 0.34 39.85 4.37
N GLY A 515 -0.99 39.74 4.43
CA GLY A 515 -1.80 39.40 3.27
C GLY A 515 -3.28 39.43 3.58
N TYR A 516 -4.08 39.25 2.54
CA TYR A 516 -5.53 39.05 2.65
C TYR A 516 -6.05 38.34 1.39
N GLN A 517 -7.19 37.70 1.55
CA GLN A 517 -7.96 37.12 0.47
C GLN A 517 -9.44 37.45 0.65
N PHE A 518 -10.14 37.72 -0.45
CA PHE A 518 -11.59 37.84 -0.43
C PHE A 518 -12.21 37.55 -1.79
N ALA A 519 -13.48 37.19 -1.78
CA ALA A 519 -14.32 37.02 -2.96
C ALA A 519 -15.46 38.04 -2.91
N LEU A 520 -15.51 38.94 -3.89
CA LEU A 520 -16.63 39.85 -4.11
C LEU A 520 -17.56 39.23 -5.14
N SER A 521 -18.67 38.64 -4.68
CA SER A 521 -19.73 38.21 -5.59
C SER A 521 -20.54 39.40 -6.07
N TYR A 522 -21.00 39.34 -7.31
CA TYR A 522 -21.92 40.31 -7.85
C TYR A 522 -23.05 39.65 -8.63
N ASN A 523 -24.19 40.33 -8.74
CA ASN A 523 -25.33 39.83 -9.50
C ASN A 523 -25.16 40.13 -11.00
N PRO A 524 -24.92 39.10 -11.86
CA PRO A 524 -24.69 39.30 -13.29
C PRO A 524 -25.95 39.76 -14.06
N GLU A 525 -27.14 39.69 -13.45
CA GLU A 525 -28.38 40.24 -13.99
C GLU A 525 -28.48 41.77 -13.78
N LEU A 526 -27.83 42.31 -12.74
CA LEU A 526 -27.89 43.73 -12.39
C LEU A 526 -26.69 44.51 -12.93
N ILE A 527 -25.49 43.93 -12.88
CA ILE A 527 -24.26 44.58 -13.33
C ILE A 527 -23.35 43.63 -14.11
N GLU A 528 -22.42 44.22 -14.85
CA GLU A 528 -21.30 43.54 -15.49
C GLU A 528 -20.01 44.27 -15.13
N ILE A 529 -19.01 43.54 -14.62
CA ILE A 529 -17.68 44.08 -14.41
C ILE A 529 -16.95 44.02 -15.76
N VAL A 530 -16.76 45.19 -16.36
CA VAL A 530 -16.14 45.35 -17.69
C VAL A 530 -14.62 45.26 -17.60
N ASN A 531 -14.06 45.87 -16.55
CA ASN A 531 -12.63 45.89 -16.32
C ASN A 531 -12.31 46.07 -14.84
N VAL A 532 -11.20 45.50 -14.39
CA VAL A 532 -10.63 45.71 -13.06
C VAL A 532 -9.16 46.05 -13.22
N GLU A 533 -8.78 47.27 -12.85
CA GLU A 533 -7.40 47.75 -12.95
C GLU A 533 -6.78 47.86 -11.57
N ALA A 534 -5.60 47.27 -11.39
CA ALA A 534 -4.84 47.38 -10.15
C ALA A 534 -4.18 48.76 -9.98
N ARG A 535 -4.08 49.26 -8.75
CA ARG A 535 -3.54 50.60 -8.40
C ARG A 535 -2.51 50.55 -7.28
N ASN A 536 -1.72 51.62 -7.11
CA ASN A 536 -0.83 51.81 -5.95
C ASN A 536 0.11 50.61 -5.64
N ASN A 537 0.83 50.11 -6.65
CA ASN A 537 1.72 48.93 -6.56
C ASN A 537 0.99 47.61 -6.24
N PHE A 538 -0.33 47.57 -6.37
CA PHE A 538 -1.10 46.34 -6.50
C PHE A 538 -0.89 45.79 -7.93
N SER A 539 -0.51 44.53 -8.06
CA SER A 539 -0.40 43.86 -9.37
C SER A 539 -1.76 43.33 -9.81
N SER A 540 -2.01 43.27 -11.13
CA SER A 540 -3.14 42.55 -11.70
C SER A 540 -3.08 41.04 -11.39
N ASP A 541 -1.91 40.49 -11.09
CA ASP A 541 -1.72 39.06 -10.77
C ASP A 541 -2.39 38.63 -9.45
N TYR A 542 -2.85 39.60 -8.64
CA TYR A 542 -3.53 39.35 -7.36
C TYR A 542 -5.05 39.27 -7.49
N VAL A 543 -5.59 39.43 -8.70
CA VAL A 543 -7.03 39.50 -8.96
C VAL A 543 -7.40 38.56 -10.09
N ALA A 544 -8.52 37.86 -9.93
CA ALA A 544 -9.21 37.20 -11.03
C ALA A 544 -10.65 37.67 -11.09
N VAL A 545 -11.12 38.00 -12.30
CA VAL A 545 -12.50 38.37 -12.56
C VAL A 545 -13.19 37.19 -13.24
N HIS A 546 -14.17 36.63 -12.55
CA HIS A 546 -15.04 35.56 -13.03
C HIS A 546 -16.43 36.12 -13.35
N PRO A 547 -17.30 35.39 -14.08
CA PRO A 547 -18.60 35.92 -14.54
C PRO A 547 -19.54 36.47 -13.46
N SER A 548 -19.41 36.03 -12.21
CA SER A 548 -20.25 36.47 -11.07
C SER A 548 -19.46 36.80 -9.81
N GLU A 549 -18.13 36.83 -9.87
CA GLU A 549 -17.31 37.18 -8.71
C GLU A 549 -15.92 37.72 -9.09
N VAL A 550 -15.34 38.51 -8.19
CA VAL A 550 -13.94 38.95 -8.25
C VAL A 550 -13.20 38.34 -7.07
N LEU A 551 -12.19 37.54 -7.35
CA LEU A 551 -11.35 36.91 -6.35
C LEU A 551 -10.06 37.73 -6.20
N VAL A 552 -9.66 37.95 -4.96
CA VAL A 552 -8.44 38.67 -4.60
C VAL A 552 -7.60 37.81 -3.65
N SER A 553 -6.31 37.71 -3.94
CA SER A 553 -5.30 37.02 -3.12
C SER A 553 -4.01 37.84 -3.15
N TRP A 554 -3.76 38.57 -2.08
CA TRP A 554 -2.61 39.47 -1.95
C TRP A 554 -1.77 39.10 -0.74
N ASN A 555 -0.45 39.09 -0.91
CA ASN A 555 0.50 38.87 0.17
C ASN A 555 1.80 39.65 -0.03
N THR A 556 2.55 39.82 1.05
CA THR A 556 3.84 40.49 1.07
C THR A 556 4.79 39.85 2.07
N ALA A 557 6.10 39.98 1.81
CA ALA A 557 7.15 39.40 2.64
C ALA A 557 7.32 40.11 4.00
N THR A 558 7.07 41.41 4.05
CA THR A 558 7.21 42.25 5.24
C THR A 558 5.89 42.95 5.55
N PRO A 559 5.47 43.03 6.82
CA PRO A 559 4.18 43.64 7.18
C PRO A 559 4.07 45.08 6.65
N LYS A 560 2.90 45.43 6.11
CA LYS A 560 2.60 46.77 5.58
C LYS A 560 1.43 47.40 6.29
N ARG A 561 1.46 48.74 6.43
CA ARG A 561 0.29 49.53 6.88
C ARG A 561 -0.58 49.87 5.68
N LEU A 562 -1.88 49.60 5.78
CA LEU A 562 -2.88 49.99 4.78
C LEU A 562 -3.83 51.01 5.39
N ASN A 563 -3.72 52.26 4.94
CA ASN A 563 -4.55 53.38 5.41
C ASN A 563 -5.43 53.85 4.26
N ASN A 564 -6.65 53.32 4.17
CA ASN A 564 -7.64 53.60 3.11
C ASN A 564 -7.02 53.63 1.70
N GLN A 565 -6.15 52.67 1.40
CA GLN A 565 -5.37 52.62 0.17
C GLN A 565 -6.25 52.08 -0.97
N VAL A 566 -6.39 52.84 -2.06
CA VAL A 566 -7.06 52.37 -3.28
C VAL A 566 -6.22 51.25 -3.92
N VAL A 567 -6.81 50.06 -4.07
CA VAL A 567 -6.14 48.88 -4.62
C VAL A 567 -6.66 48.50 -6.00
N LEU A 568 -7.95 48.74 -6.28
CA LEU A 568 -8.59 48.43 -7.56
C LEU A 568 -9.42 49.60 -8.06
N ASN A 569 -9.42 49.79 -9.37
CA ASN A 569 -10.42 50.54 -10.11
C ASN A 569 -11.32 49.55 -10.82
N VAL A 570 -12.62 49.60 -10.52
CA VAL A 570 -13.61 48.70 -11.08
C VAL A 570 -14.49 49.48 -12.04
N VAL A 571 -14.48 49.06 -13.31
CA VAL A 571 -15.35 49.60 -14.35
C VAL A 571 -16.58 48.70 -14.45
N ILE A 572 -17.74 49.28 -14.22
CA ILE A 572 -19.01 48.57 -14.07
C ILE A 572 -19.98 49.06 -15.12
N LYS A 573 -20.62 48.16 -15.84
CA LYS A 573 -21.76 48.46 -16.70
C LYS A 573 -23.04 48.01 -16.01
N ALA A 574 -23.98 48.93 -15.85
CA ALA A 574 -25.29 48.60 -15.30
C ALA A 574 -26.17 47.92 -16.36
N LYS A 575 -26.82 46.82 -15.98
CA LYS A 575 -27.79 46.08 -16.81
C LYS A 575 -29.24 46.35 -16.39
N ALA A 576 -29.43 47.02 -15.26
CA ALA A 576 -30.69 47.54 -14.77
C ALA A 576 -30.41 48.77 -13.89
N ASP A 577 -31.44 49.57 -13.61
CA ASP A 577 -31.35 50.63 -12.60
C ASP A 577 -31.06 50.00 -11.22
N VAL A 578 -29.89 50.29 -10.65
CA VAL A 578 -29.41 49.62 -9.44
C VAL A 578 -28.44 50.48 -8.64
N VAL A 579 -28.48 50.36 -7.32
CA VAL A 579 -27.47 50.93 -6.42
C VAL A 579 -26.38 49.88 -6.21
N LEU A 580 -25.11 50.25 -6.29
CA LEU A 580 -24.01 49.28 -6.25
C LEU A 580 -24.04 48.35 -5.03
N ALA A 581 -24.44 48.88 -3.87
CA ALA A 581 -24.62 48.09 -2.64
C ALA A 581 -25.63 46.94 -2.76
N ASP A 582 -26.60 47.02 -3.68
CA ASP A 582 -27.55 45.93 -3.95
C ASP A 582 -27.00 44.88 -4.93
N ALA A 583 -25.87 45.17 -5.58
CA ALA A 583 -25.33 44.37 -6.67
C ALA A 583 -24.04 43.62 -6.30
N ILE A 584 -23.32 44.03 -5.25
CA ILE A 584 -22.04 43.44 -4.82
C ILE A 584 -22.08 43.08 -3.34
N GLN A 585 -21.56 41.91 -2.98
CA GLN A 585 -21.41 41.47 -1.59
C GLN A 585 -20.19 40.55 -1.42
N LEU A 586 -19.70 40.41 -0.19
CA LEU A 586 -18.69 39.40 0.15
C LEU A 586 -19.29 37.98 0.08
N ASN A 587 -18.53 37.05 -0.51
CA ASN A 587 -18.89 35.65 -0.67
C ASN A 587 -17.90 34.76 0.09
N ASN A 588 -18.37 33.78 0.85
CA ASN A 588 -17.52 32.78 1.53
C ASN A 588 -17.61 31.39 0.88
N ARG A 589 -18.29 31.24 -0.27
CA ARG A 589 -18.46 29.94 -0.94
C ARG A 589 -17.20 29.45 -1.63
N THR A 590 -16.43 30.37 -2.22
CA THR A 590 -15.21 30.04 -2.99
C THR A 590 -14.05 29.77 -2.06
N PHE A 591 -13.84 30.66 -1.10
CA PHE A 591 -12.96 30.47 0.05
C PHE A 591 -13.36 31.45 1.17
N ALA A 592 -12.83 31.26 2.37
CA ALA A 592 -13.09 32.18 3.49
C ALA A 592 -12.43 33.55 3.22
N ASN A 593 -13.19 34.63 3.42
CA ASN A 593 -12.66 36.00 3.36
C ASN A 593 -11.82 36.26 4.63
N GLN A 594 -10.52 36.49 4.46
CA GLN A 594 -9.58 36.54 5.58
C GLN A 594 -8.48 37.59 5.38
N VAL A 595 -8.00 38.14 6.49
CA VAL A 595 -6.80 38.98 6.57
C VAL A 595 -5.78 38.36 7.52
N TYR A 596 -4.50 38.55 7.22
CA TYR A 596 -3.38 38.02 8.01
C TYR A 596 -2.54 39.19 8.52
N ASP A 597 -2.56 39.42 9.83
CA ASP A 597 -1.81 40.53 10.44
C ASP A 597 -0.29 40.29 10.44
N GLY A 598 0.48 41.28 10.87
CA GLY A 598 1.95 41.19 10.95
C GLY A 598 2.48 40.06 11.84
N ASN A 599 1.65 39.53 12.75
CA ASN A 599 1.96 38.42 13.65
C ASN A 599 1.35 37.10 13.18
N LEU A 600 0.82 37.03 11.96
CA LEU A 600 0.16 35.86 11.37
C LEU A 600 -1.16 35.47 12.05
N HIS A 601 -1.80 36.37 12.80
CA HIS A 601 -3.17 36.14 13.25
C HIS A 601 -4.17 36.33 12.11
N ILE A 602 -5.23 35.54 12.13
CA ILE A 602 -6.29 35.55 11.12
C ILE A 602 -7.44 36.44 11.58
N GLY A 603 -7.90 37.33 10.72
CA GLY A 603 -9.04 38.22 10.94
C GLY A 603 -10.08 38.15 9.82
N ASP A 604 -11.24 38.76 10.07
CA ASP A 604 -12.33 38.86 9.09
C ASP A 604 -12.13 40.02 8.09
N VAL A 605 -12.87 39.98 6.98
CA VAL A 605 -12.95 41.06 5.99
C VAL A 605 -14.38 41.58 5.94
N ASN A 606 -14.53 42.90 5.98
CA ASN A 606 -15.81 43.59 5.89
C ASN A 606 -15.87 44.42 4.60
N LEU A 607 -17.08 44.57 4.04
CA LEU A 607 -17.34 45.45 2.91
C LEU A 607 -18.18 46.64 3.36
N GLY A 608 -17.74 47.84 2.98
CA GLY A 608 -18.39 49.11 3.22
C GLY A 608 -18.55 49.89 1.92
N PHE A 609 -19.56 50.77 1.90
CA PHE A 609 -19.91 51.57 0.73
C PHE A 609 -19.77 53.06 1.06
N ASN A 610 -18.90 53.77 0.32
CA ASN A 610 -18.54 55.17 0.52
C ASN A 610 -19.18 56.06 -0.56
N GLY A 611 -19.60 57.27 -0.19
CA GLY A 611 -20.18 58.23 -1.14
C GLY A 611 -21.50 58.78 -0.63
N ALA A 612 -21.65 60.10 -0.72
CA ALA A 612 -22.92 60.74 -0.41
C ALA A 612 -23.95 60.25 -1.43
N MET A 613 -24.93 59.46 -0.97
CA MET A 613 -26.20 59.37 -1.68
C MET A 613 -26.61 60.79 -2.06
N VAL A 614 -26.98 61.03 -3.31
CA VAL A 614 -27.96 62.09 -3.57
C VAL A 614 -29.17 61.65 -2.74
N GLN A 615 -29.33 62.25 -1.56
CA GLN A 615 -30.16 61.75 -0.47
C GLN A 615 -31.63 61.79 -0.87
N ASP A 616 -32.06 60.74 -1.53
CA ASP A 616 -33.44 60.40 -1.78
C ASP A 616 -33.76 59.10 -1.05
N PHE A 617 -35.04 58.89 -0.73
CA PHE A 617 -35.51 57.68 -0.04
C PHE A 617 -35.04 56.42 -0.78
N TYR A 618 -34.26 55.59 -0.08
CA TYR A 618 -33.66 54.36 -0.62
C TYR A 618 -33.97 53.18 0.30
N VAL A 619 -34.19 52.02 -0.27
CA VAL A 619 -34.40 50.77 0.46
C VAL A 619 -33.50 49.70 -0.14
N GLY A 620 -32.52 49.25 0.63
CA GLY A 620 -31.56 48.22 0.26
C GLY A 620 -32.15 46.81 0.29
N GLN A 621 -31.45 45.89 -0.35
CA GLN A 621 -31.74 44.46 -0.29
C GLN A 621 -31.47 43.94 1.13
N ASN A 622 -32.23 42.94 1.56
CA ASN A 622 -32.01 42.32 2.86
C ASN A 622 -30.73 41.45 2.86
N GLU A 623 -29.96 41.49 3.95
CA GLU A 623 -28.72 40.72 4.09
C GLU A 623 -28.71 39.86 5.36
N PRO A 624 -28.43 38.54 5.27
CA PRO A 624 -28.25 37.76 4.03
C PRO A 624 -29.58 37.51 3.29
N ASN A 625 -29.51 37.20 1.99
CA ASN A 625 -30.63 36.70 1.19
C ASN A 625 -30.14 35.66 0.17
N PRO A 626 -30.57 34.38 0.23
CA PRO A 626 -31.49 33.80 1.22
C PRO A 626 -30.89 33.80 2.63
N PHE A 627 -31.75 33.74 3.66
CA PHE A 627 -31.31 33.59 5.04
C PHE A 627 -31.95 32.38 5.72
N THR A 628 -31.30 31.87 6.78
CA THR A 628 -31.76 30.71 7.56
C THR A 628 -32.20 31.07 8.99
N ALA A 629 -31.68 32.16 9.57
CA ALA A 629 -31.96 32.57 10.96
C ALA A 629 -32.51 34.00 11.07
N ALA A 630 -31.79 35.00 10.54
CA ALA A 630 -32.24 36.39 10.48
C ALA A 630 -31.66 37.09 9.26
N THR A 631 -32.27 38.21 8.87
CA THR A 631 -31.81 39.11 7.82
C THR A 631 -32.08 40.55 8.22
N THR A 632 -31.30 41.49 7.69
CA THR A 632 -31.44 42.92 7.99
C THR A 632 -31.68 43.69 6.70
N ILE A 633 -32.72 44.53 6.69
CA ILE A 633 -33.02 45.45 5.60
C ILE A 633 -32.51 46.83 6.00
N HIS A 634 -31.59 47.40 5.22
CA HIS A 634 -31.12 48.77 5.41
C HIS A 634 -31.89 49.71 4.48
N TYR A 635 -32.31 50.87 4.97
CA TYR A 635 -32.95 51.91 4.16
C TYR A 635 -32.55 53.29 4.64
N TYR A 636 -32.61 54.27 3.77
CA TYR A 636 -32.19 55.64 4.04
C TYR A 636 -33.38 56.60 3.93
N LEU A 637 -33.52 57.47 4.94
CA LEU A 637 -34.55 58.52 4.99
C LEU A 637 -33.90 59.90 4.78
N PRO A 638 -34.34 60.69 3.80
CA PRO A 638 -33.78 62.02 3.53
C PRO A 638 -34.16 63.07 4.59
N GLU A 639 -35.26 62.86 5.30
CA GLU A 639 -35.74 63.71 6.38
C GLU A 639 -36.49 62.88 7.43
N ASP A 640 -36.76 63.46 8.60
CA ASP A 640 -37.58 62.83 9.63
C ASP A 640 -39.01 62.63 9.10
N GLY A 641 -39.59 61.44 9.27
CA GLY A 641 -40.95 61.20 8.80
C GLY A 641 -41.51 59.82 9.10
N VAL A 642 -42.75 59.60 8.66
CA VAL A 642 -43.46 58.33 8.87
C VAL A 642 -43.01 57.31 7.83
N VAL A 643 -42.52 56.17 8.30
CA VAL A 643 -42.15 55.01 7.50
C VAL A 643 -43.19 53.91 7.70
N ASN A 644 -43.78 53.43 6.60
CA ASN A 644 -44.67 52.26 6.62
C ASN A 644 -43.95 51.06 6.03
N ARG A 645 -43.76 50.01 6.83
CA ARG A 645 -43.18 48.73 6.45
C ARG A 645 -44.30 47.70 6.34
N VAL A 646 -44.42 47.03 5.21
CA VAL A 646 -45.38 45.96 4.97
C VAL A 646 -44.64 44.74 4.46
N LEU A 647 -44.99 43.58 4.98
CA LEU A 647 -44.44 42.29 4.60
C LEU A 647 -45.57 41.43 4.02
N THR A 648 -45.35 40.81 2.86
CA THR A 648 -46.32 39.93 2.20
C THR A 648 -45.68 38.61 1.77
N ASP A 649 -46.45 37.53 1.75
CA ASP A 649 -46.04 36.26 1.12
C ASP A 649 -46.22 36.29 -0.40
N ALA A 650 -45.81 35.21 -1.08
CA ALA A 650 -45.89 35.09 -2.54
C ALA A 650 -47.32 35.14 -3.13
N THR A 651 -48.37 34.98 -2.31
CA THR A 651 -49.77 35.11 -2.74
C THR A 651 -50.28 36.54 -2.61
N GLY A 652 -49.46 37.46 -2.08
CA GLY A 652 -49.85 38.84 -1.76
C GLY A 652 -50.56 38.98 -0.42
N ARG A 653 -50.63 37.93 0.40
CA ARG A 653 -51.21 38.00 1.75
C ARG A 653 -50.26 38.74 2.68
N GLU A 654 -50.76 39.76 3.36
CA GLU A 654 -50.03 40.53 4.36
C GLU A 654 -49.71 39.67 5.58
N ILE A 655 -48.43 39.63 5.94
CA ILE A 655 -47.88 38.91 7.09
C ILE A 655 -47.73 39.87 8.28
N ALA A 656 -47.21 41.06 8.03
CA ALA A 656 -47.01 42.09 9.03
C ALA A 656 -47.02 43.49 8.40
N ALA A 657 -47.54 44.47 9.14
CA ALA A 657 -47.43 45.88 8.79
C ALA A 657 -47.08 46.71 10.03
N GLN A 658 -46.17 47.66 9.87
CA GLN A 658 -45.70 48.55 10.94
C GLN A 658 -45.56 49.97 10.40
N SER A 659 -46.01 50.96 11.17
CA SER A 659 -45.86 52.38 10.86
C SER A 659 -45.15 53.06 12.03
N GLN A 660 -44.09 53.81 11.75
CA GLN A 660 -43.28 54.48 12.78
C GLN A 660 -42.69 55.78 12.25
N ILE A 661 -42.58 56.80 13.12
CA ILE A 661 -41.78 58.00 12.82
C ILE A 661 -40.32 57.68 13.10
N GLU A 662 -39.48 57.87 12.09
CA GLU A 662 -38.04 57.63 12.17
C GLU A 662 -37.28 58.89 11.73
N SER A 663 -36.10 59.10 12.30
CA SER A 663 -35.26 60.26 12.00
C SER A 663 -34.55 60.09 10.66
N ALA A 664 -34.20 61.22 10.03
CA ALA A 664 -33.36 61.27 8.84
C ALA A 664 -32.06 60.49 9.06
N GLY A 665 -31.58 59.83 8.02
CA GLY A 665 -30.39 58.98 8.08
C GLY A 665 -30.67 57.52 7.72
N THR A 666 -29.64 56.70 7.89
CA THR A 666 -29.71 55.26 7.65
C THR A 666 -30.44 54.57 8.80
N GLN A 667 -31.46 53.80 8.44
CA GLN A 667 -32.27 52.97 9.32
C GLN A 667 -32.05 51.49 8.99
N SER A 668 -32.38 50.63 9.94
CA SER A 668 -32.31 49.18 9.76
C SER A 668 -33.55 48.51 10.32
N TRP A 669 -34.04 47.50 9.61
CA TRP A 669 -35.15 46.66 10.03
C TRP A 669 -34.72 45.20 9.98
N GLN A 670 -34.58 44.60 11.16
CA GLN A 670 -34.21 43.20 11.30
C GLN A 670 -35.46 42.31 11.25
N LEU A 671 -35.39 41.25 10.44
CA LEU A 671 -36.38 40.19 10.34
C LEU A 671 -35.76 38.86 10.78
N LYS A 672 -36.44 38.15 11.67
CA LYS A 672 -36.04 36.82 12.14
C LYS A 672 -36.91 35.75 11.51
N LYS A 673 -36.41 34.51 11.45
CA LYS A 673 -37.18 33.34 11.00
C LYS A 673 -38.50 33.18 11.77
N SER A 674 -38.52 33.55 13.06
CA SER A 674 -39.72 33.54 13.90
C SER A 674 -40.82 34.50 13.45
N ASP A 675 -40.48 35.52 12.66
CA ASP A 675 -41.41 36.55 12.21
C ASP A 675 -42.15 36.13 10.92
N LEU A 676 -41.83 34.93 10.39
CA LEU A 676 -42.33 34.40 9.13
C LEU A 676 -42.99 33.02 9.33
N PRO A 677 -44.13 32.73 8.68
CA PRO A 677 -44.89 31.50 8.94
C PRO A 677 -44.22 30.22 8.40
N ALA A 678 -43.41 30.30 7.34
CA ALA A 678 -42.73 29.15 6.74
C ALA A 678 -41.55 29.60 5.84
N SER A 679 -40.66 28.66 5.47
CA SER A 679 -39.68 28.90 4.40
C SER A 679 -40.37 29.19 3.07
N GLY A 680 -39.80 30.08 2.25
CA GLY A 680 -40.40 30.50 0.99
C GLY A 680 -40.02 31.91 0.55
N VAL A 681 -40.71 32.39 -0.49
CA VAL A 681 -40.51 33.72 -1.08
C VAL A 681 -41.44 34.73 -0.43
N TYR A 682 -40.87 35.86 -0.01
CA TYR A 682 -41.56 36.98 0.62
C TYR A 682 -41.19 38.29 -0.06
N PHE A 683 -42.02 39.29 0.16
CA PHE A 683 -41.78 40.66 -0.30
C PHE A 683 -41.91 41.61 0.87
N TYR A 684 -41.00 42.57 0.97
CA TYR A 684 -41.16 43.72 1.86
C TYR A 684 -41.36 44.98 1.05
N LYS A 685 -42.20 45.87 1.57
CA LYS A 685 -42.57 47.15 1.00
C LYS A 685 -42.35 48.22 2.05
N ILE A 686 -41.50 49.20 1.76
CA ILE A 686 -41.26 50.35 2.63
C ILE A 686 -41.74 51.61 1.90
N THR A 687 -42.58 52.40 2.59
CA THR A 687 -43.19 53.62 2.08
C THR A 687 -42.78 54.80 2.95
N PHE A 688 -42.35 55.90 2.31
CA PHE A 688 -41.99 57.16 2.96
C PHE A 688 -42.48 58.33 2.09
N GLY A 689 -43.37 59.16 2.64
CA GLY A 689 -44.10 60.16 1.85
C GLY A 689 -44.89 59.50 0.71
N ASP A 690 -44.71 60.01 -0.52
CA ASP A 690 -45.31 59.44 -1.74
C ASP A 690 -44.45 58.31 -2.36
N LYS A 691 -43.27 58.02 -1.80
CA LYS A 691 -42.31 57.06 -2.35
C LYS A 691 -42.54 55.67 -1.76
N VAL A 692 -42.54 54.66 -2.62
CA VAL A 692 -42.80 53.26 -2.28
C VAL A 692 -41.75 52.39 -2.94
N ILE A 693 -41.00 51.62 -2.16
CA ILE A 693 -40.05 50.63 -2.68
C ILE A 693 -40.44 49.25 -2.16
N SER A 694 -40.50 48.27 -3.06
CA SER A 694 -40.79 46.87 -2.73
C SER A 694 -39.67 45.97 -3.25
N LYS A 695 -39.22 45.03 -2.43
CA LYS A 695 -38.14 44.08 -2.76
C LYS A 695 -38.49 42.66 -2.30
N ARG A 696 -37.86 41.67 -2.94
CA ARG A 696 -38.11 40.23 -2.76
C ARG A 696 -37.00 39.58 -1.95
N PHE A 697 -37.35 38.68 -1.04
CA PHE A 697 -36.39 37.87 -0.31
C PHE A 697 -36.83 36.42 -0.11
N VAL A 698 -35.89 35.56 0.27
CA VAL A 698 -36.08 34.12 0.43
C VAL A 698 -35.65 33.68 1.83
N LEU A 699 -36.55 33.00 2.54
CA LEU A 699 -36.25 32.27 3.78
C LEU A 699 -36.04 30.79 3.44
N GLN A 700 -34.91 30.23 3.88
CA GLN A 700 -34.60 28.80 3.76
C GLN A 700 -35.07 27.97 4.97
#